data_AF-A0A8T1QIK1-F1
#
_entry.id   AF-A0A8T1QIK1-F1
#
_cell.length_a   1.000
_cell.length_b   1.000
_cell.length_c   1.000
_cell.angle_alpha   90.00
_cell.angle_beta   90.00
_cell.angle_gamma   90.00
#
_symmetry.space_group_name_H-M   'P 1'
#
loop_
_entity.id
_entity.type
_entity.pdbx_description
1 polymer ?
#
loop_
_entity_poly.entity_id
_entity_poly.type
_entity_poly.pdbx_seq_one_letter_code
_entity_poly.pdbx_strand_id
1 'polypeptide(L)'
;MLRRSLSFLPRRPFSSTPEIPSLYSFLQPSIFALKKTPSPPPPASPDQPPRALTPDHIATLEANLHQSLLTSNTDEAWKSFKTLTSNTVFPSKSLTNSLITHLSSLNDIHNLKRAFASVVYLIEKKPQLLDFETLGNLLSGMKCANTAAPAFALIKCMLKNRYFVPFGLWGSALVEISRKNGNFVAFLRVFEENCRISLDEKLDFMKPDLPACNAALEGCCRELESVSDAENVVETMSVLGIRPDESSFGSLAYLYALKGLGEKIIELEGLMDGFGFSNKSAFFINLVSGYIKSGNLEYVSATILHCCEDSKFGEETYREVVNGFLNNGSVKSLATLIIEAQKLEPSSVLLDRSVGYGIVNACVNLGLSDKARSILEEMDAQGGSVGLGVYVPILKAYRKEHRTAEATQLVMEITNSGLQLDLETYDSLIEASMSSQDFQSAFSLFRDMREARVPDLKGSYLTIMTGLMENHRPELMAAFLDEVVEDPRIEVATHDWNSIIHAFCKAGRLEDARRTFRRMIFLQFEPNDQTYLSLINGYVTIEKYFSVLMLWNEVKRKVSNDGQKGVKFDHNLVDAFLYALVKGGFFDAVMQVVEKTQEMKIFVDKWSAWIFLNILLLLPLVTPVSTASHAIPINGTCHDTCGTIPIKFPFGTGFGCGHPDFARYIKCSSGTLQFSTGTGIYTISSIDYPSSTIFVTDPLMSTCSSMQNSGSFSLDRASPFTITEDDIFVLLGCSTTSPVFDLDEELCDTGSGSRICRGLYSCKGVSGIGLPQNAPISTCCVYESPRGLGSGYALDLPKLQCSSYTSISGFGDDAGDPMQWKFGISLQYNDSYSSDKCKDCEASGGLCGFAGLDQSFACICRNGVNSSNNCLGRGFWFLWMLLLL
;
A
#
# COMPACT_ATOMS: atom_id res chain seq x y z
N MET A 1 -15.37 57.92 32.90
CA MET A 1 -15.17 58.84 34.04
C MET A 1 -14.37 58.13 35.11
N LEU A 2 -13.13 58.53 35.38
CA LEU A 2 -12.44 58.29 36.66
C LEU A 2 -11.14 59.12 36.66
N ARG A 3 -11.28 60.42 36.95
CA ARG A 3 -10.18 61.23 37.49
C ARG A 3 -10.08 60.88 38.97
N ARG A 4 -9.09 60.08 39.36
CA ARG A 4 -8.62 60.06 40.75
C ARG A 4 -7.27 60.79 40.82
N SER A 5 -7.26 61.78 41.70
CA SER A 5 -6.18 62.69 42.03
C SER A 5 -4.91 61.95 42.46
N LEU A 6 -3.82 62.13 41.71
CA LEU A 6 -2.47 61.74 42.10
C LEU A 6 -1.98 62.68 43.21
N SER A 7 -2.07 62.22 44.45
CA SER A 7 -1.29 62.77 45.56
C SER A 7 0.19 62.50 45.30
N PHE A 8 0.99 63.57 45.23
CA PHE A 8 2.45 63.52 45.16
C PHE A 8 3.01 62.66 46.30
N LEU A 9 3.53 61.48 45.97
CA LEU A 9 4.40 60.70 46.86
C LEU A 9 5.86 61.16 46.68
N PRO A 10 6.65 61.25 47.76
CA PRO A 10 7.93 61.94 47.76
C PRO A 10 9.02 61.15 47.02
N ARG A 11 9.95 61.88 46.39
CA ARG A 11 11.20 61.37 45.80
C ARG A 11 11.88 60.39 46.76
N ARG A 12 11.85 59.09 46.45
CA ARG A 12 12.76 58.11 47.08
C ARG A 12 14.12 58.15 46.35
N PRO A 13 15.25 58.31 47.05
CA PRO A 13 16.55 58.07 46.46
C PRO A 13 16.71 56.58 46.16
N PHE A 14 17.49 56.25 45.13
CA PHE A 14 17.86 54.88 44.76
C PHE A 14 18.28 54.09 46.01
N SER A 15 17.48 53.10 46.40
CA SER A 15 17.77 52.21 47.51
C SER A 15 18.89 51.24 47.10
N SER A 16 19.96 51.24 47.90
CA SER A 16 21.06 50.29 47.84
C SER A 16 20.66 48.94 48.46
N THR A 17 20.82 47.88 47.67
CA THR A 17 20.96 46.43 48.02
C THR A 17 19.70 45.66 48.45
N PRO A 18 19.53 44.39 48.01
CA PRO A 18 20.47 43.28 48.26
C PRO A 18 21.28 42.82 47.04
N GLU A 19 22.52 42.42 47.32
CA GLU A 19 23.55 41.70 46.54
C GLU A 19 23.27 41.42 45.05
N ILE A 20 23.78 42.33 44.22
CA ILE A 20 24.14 42.05 42.83
C ILE A 20 25.43 41.20 42.87
N PRO A 21 25.51 40.02 42.21
CA PRO A 21 26.80 39.36 42.02
C PRO A 21 27.70 40.36 41.30
N SER A 22 28.79 40.76 41.96
CA SER A 22 29.66 41.80 41.43
C SER A 22 30.09 41.44 40.01
N LEU A 23 30.27 42.48 39.20
CA LEU A 23 30.77 42.47 37.81
C LEU A 23 32.05 41.62 37.62
N TYR A 24 32.70 41.18 38.70
CA TYR A 24 33.88 40.32 38.76
C TYR A 24 33.59 38.81 38.81
N SER A 25 32.34 38.37 39.02
CA SER A 25 31.98 36.94 39.08
C SER A 25 31.90 36.26 37.71
N PHE A 26 31.67 37.02 36.64
CA PHE A 26 31.57 36.49 35.26
C PHE A 26 32.89 36.43 34.49
N LEU A 27 33.98 36.91 35.09
CA LEU A 27 35.33 36.95 34.50
C LEU A 27 36.32 35.97 35.16
N GLN A 28 35.88 35.09 36.08
CA GLN A 28 36.74 34.04 36.62
C GLN A 28 36.69 32.77 35.76
N PRO A 29 37.83 32.26 35.25
CA PRO A 29 37.92 30.98 34.58
C PRO A 29 38.03 29.86 35.64
N SER A 30 36.92 29.45 36.25
CA SER A 30 37.01 28.40 37.30
C SER A 30 35.81 27.46 37.48
N ILE A 31 34.77 27.51 36.63
CA ILE A 31 33.65 26.55 36.74
C ILE A 31 33.84 25.27 35.89
N PHE A 32 34.86 25.18 35.02
CA PHE A 32 35.08 24.00 34.15
C PHE A 32 36.47 23.34 34.26
N ALA A 33 37.29 23.67 35.26
CA ALA A 33 38.53 22.95 35.51
C ALA A 33 38.33 21.86 36.57
N LEU A 34 38.48 20.60 36.17
CA LEU A 34 38.68 19.47 37.09
C LEU A 34 39.76 19.83 38.12
N LYS A 35 39.43 19.70 39.41
CA LYS A 35 40.38 19.81 40.54
C LYS A 35 41.65 19.01 40.24
N LYS A 36 42.75 19.71 39.93
CA LYS A 36 44.10 19.21 40.23
C LYS A 36 44.55 19.86 41.53
N THR A 37 45.03 19.02 42.44
CA THR A 37 45.61 19.36 43.74
C THR A 37 46.76 20.38 43.59
N PRO A 38 46.92 21.33 44.52
CA PRO A 38 47.88 22.43 44.35
C PRO A 38 49.31 21.98 44.66
N SER A 39 50.24 22.28 43.75
CA SER A 39 51.68 22.39 44.02
C SER A 39 52.05 23.87 44.23
N PRO A 40 53.03 24.21 45.08
CA PRO A 40 53.29 25.59 45.50
C PRO A 40 53.91 26.45 44.36
N PRO A 41 53.69 27.77 44.37
CA PRO A 41 54.12 28.67 43.30
C PRO A 41 55.61 29.05 43.41
N PRO A 42 56.31 29.29 42.28
CA PRO A 42 57.60 29.98 42.30
C PRO A 42 57.43 31.50 42.44
N PRO A 43 58.45 32.22 42.93
CA PRO A 43 58.33 33.61 43.39
C PRO A 43 58.16 34.63 42.25
N ALA A 44 57.39 35.68 42.56
CA ALA A 44 57.14 36.85 41.73
C ALA A 44 58.39 37.73 41.52
N SER A 45 58.54 38.29 40.33
CA SER A 45 59.41 39.44 40.05
C SER A 45 58.61 40.75 40.09
N PRO A 46 59.24 41.89 40.42
CA PRO A 46 58.53 43.07 40.91
C PRO A 46 57.96 43.99 39.82
N ASP A 47 56.86 44.62 40.21
CA ASP A 47 56.10 45.71 39.60
C ASP A 47 56.87 46.70 38.71
N GLN A 48 56.33 46.94 37.50
CA GLN A 48 56.54 48.19 36.76
C GLN A 48 55.24 49.03 36.77
N PRO A 49 55.32 50.35 37.01
CA PRO A 49 54.17 51.25 36.97
C PRO A 49 53.63 51.41 35.54
N PRO A 50 52.35 51.75 35.34
CA PRO A 50 51.74 51.82 34.01
C PRO A 50 52.41 52.92 33.17
N ARG A 51 53.15 52.52 32.14
CA ARG A 51 53.72 53.41 31.12
C ARG A 51 52.58 54.07 30.35
N ALA A 52 52.46 55.39 30.45
CA ALA A 52 51.65 56.18 29.53
C ALA A 52 52.16 55.96 28.09
N LEU A 53 51.27 55.56 27.18
CA LEU A 53 51.59 55.30 25.77
C LEU A 53 52.02 56.60 25.08
N THR A 54 53.11 56.56 24.32
CA THR A 54 53.53 57.70 23.49
C THR A 54 52.62 57.84 22.26
N PRO A 55 52.50 59.05 21.65
CA PRO A 55 51.65 59.28 20.48
C PRO A 55 51.92 58.32 19.31
N ASP A 56 53.18 58.00 19.04
CA ASP A 56 53.58 57.07 17.98
C ASP A 56 53.10 55.63 18.25
N HIS A 57 53.13 55.19 19.52
CA HIS A 57 52.62 53.88 19.91
C HIS A 57 51.09 53.82 19.78
N ILE A 58 50.38 54.92 20.05
CA ILE A 58 48.92 55.00 19.86
C ILE A 58 48.58 54.86 18.38
N ALA A 59 49.24 55.62 17.50
CA ALA A 59 49.02 55.54 16.05
C ALA A 59 49.32 54.14 15.49
N THR A 60 50.38 53.49 16.00
CA THR A 60 50.73 52.12 15.61
C THR A 60 49.66 51.11 16.05
N LEU A 61 49.13 51.24 17.28
CA LEU A 61 48.07 50.36 17.78
C LEU A 61 46.75 50.57 17.04
N GLU A 62 46.40 51.79 16.64
CA GLU A 62 45.22 52.06 15.81
C GLU A 62 45.37 51.51 14.38
N ALA A 63 46.55 51.66 13.78
CA ALA A 63 46.84 51.08 12.47
C ALA A 63 46.79 49.54 12.49
N ASN A 64 47.35 48.93 13.54
CA ASN A 64 47.27 47.48 13.75
C ASN A 64 45.82 47.02 13.93
N LEU A 65 45.02 47.74 14.73
CA LEU A 65 43.60 47.44 14.91
C LEU A 65 42.84 47.50 13.57
N HIS A 66 43.06 48.52 12.76
CA HIS A 66 42.44 48.63 11.43
C HIS A 66 42.85 47.49 10.50
N GLN A 67 44.13 47.15 10.44
CA GLN A 67 44.64 46.07 9.60
C GLN A 67 44.16 44.69 10.06
N SER A 68 44.09 44.45 11.37
CA SER A 68 43.57 43.21 11.94
C SER A 68 42.08 43.01 11.64
N LEU A 69 41.29 44.08 11.61
CA LEU A 69 39.88 44.00 11.19
C LEU A 69 39.75 43.67 9.70
N LEU A 70 40.54 44.29 8.82
CA LEU A 70 40.55 43.98 7.38
C LEU A 70 40.96 42.53 7.09
N THR A 71 41.88 41.99 7.89
CA THR A 71 42.38 40.61 7.75
C THR A 71 41.56 39.59 8.56
N SER A 72 40.47 40.02 9.21
CA SER A 72 39.63 39.18 10.09
C SER A 72 40.41 38.48 11.23
N ASN A 73 41.54 39.03 11.67
CA ASN A 73 42.30 38.53 12.80
C ASN A 73 41.73 39.08 14.13
N THR A 74 40.70 38.41 14.63
CA THR A 74 39.88 38.86 15.76
C THR A 74 40.65 39.01 17.08
N ASP A 75 41.61 38.13 17.38
CA ASP A 75 42.35 38.15 18.65
C ASP A 75 43.31 39.34 18.73
N GLU A 76 44.09 39.60 17.67
CA GLU A 76 45.01 40.73 17.62
C GLU A 76 44.26 42.08 17.52
N ALA A 77 43.12 42.11 16.84
CA ALA A 77 42.22 43.27 16.84
C ALA A 77 41.75 43.58 18.29
N TRP A 78 41.18 42.62 19.00
CA TRP A 78 40.69 42.85 20.36
C TRP A 78 41.81 43.19 21.35
N LYS A 79 43.00 42.58 21.20
CA LYS A 79 44.18 42.86 22.05
C LYS A 79 44.69 44.29 21.85
N SER A 80 44.73 44.77 20.61
CA SER A 80 45.10 46.16 20.28
C SER A 80 44.11 47.15 20.91
N PHE A 81 42.80 46.87 20.79
CA PHE A 81 41.74 47.66 21.42
C PHE A 81 41.82 47.66 22.96
N LYS A 82 42.05 46.50 23.58
CA LYS A 82 42.20 46.37 25.02
C LYS A 82 43.40 47.16 25.56
N THR A 83 44.52 47.14 24.83
CA THR A 83 45.76 47.84 25.21
C THR A 83 45.59 49.37 25.12
N LEU A 84 44.85 49.85 24.12
CA LEU A 84 44.48 51.26 24.00
C LEU A 84 43.59 51.68 25.19
N THR A 85 42.50 50.95 25.42
CA THR A 85 41.51 51.28 26.45
C THR A 85 42.02 51.12 27.88
N SER A 86 42.93 50.18 28.16
CA SER A 86 43.58 50.04 29.47
C SER A 86 44.41 51.25 29.88
N ASN A 87 44.87 52.04 28.91
CA ASN A 87 45.62 53.28 29.12
C ASN A 87 44.73 54.53 28.99
N THR A 88 43.40 54.38 29.05
CA THR A 88 42.40 55.46 28.88
C THR A 88 42.41 56.16 27.52
N VAL A 89 43.06 55.57 26.51
CA VAL A 89 43.07 56.05 25.13
C VAL A 89 41.98 55.32 24.35
N PHE A 90 41.15 56.07 23.62
CA PHE A 90 40.02 55.50 22.88
C PHE A 90 40.29 55.60 21.37
N PRO A 91 40.09 54.51 20.61
CA PRO A 91 40.17 54.55 19.16
C PRO A 91 39.13 55.49 18.55
N SER A 92 39.30 55.80 17.26
CA SER A 92 38.29 56.52 16.50
C SER A 92 36.91 55.85 16.58
N LYS A 93 35.85 56.66 16.44
CA LYS A 93 34.45 56.19 16.48
C LYS A 93 34.21 55.07 15.46
N SER A 94 34.66 55.25 14.21
CA SER A 94 34.52 54.24 13.16
C SER A 94 35.20 52.92 13.53
N LEU A 95 36.43 52.99 14.04
CA LEU A 95 37.22 51.81 14.36
C LEU A 95 36.65 51.03 15.56
N THR A 96 36.15 51.75 16.56
CA THR A 96 35.46 51.18 17.73
C THR A 96 34.20 50.42 17.32
N ASN A 97 33.33 51.04 16.52
CA ASN A 97 32.08 50.42 16.08
C ASN A 97 32.31 49.26 15.09
N SER A 98 33.36 49.34 14.26
CA SER A 98 33.78 48.26 13.36
C SER A 98 34.24 47.02 14.13
N LEU A 99 35.04 47.19 15.19
CA LEU A 99 35.46 46.09 16.05
C LEU A 99 34.28 45.41 16.74
N ILE A 100 33.38 46.19 17.35
CA ILE A 100 32.23 45.64 18.08
C ILE A 100 31.29 44.90 17.12
N THR A 101 31.04 45.47 15.94
CA THR A 101 30.24 44.80 14.89
C THR A 101 30.89 43.50 14.41
N HIS A 102 32.21 43.50 14.18
CA HIS A 102 32.97 42.29 13.83
C HIS A 102 32.90 41.21 14.90
N LEU A 103 33.07 41.58 16.18
CA LEU A 103 32.96 40.62 17.28
C LEU A 103 31.53 40.07 17.43
N SER A 104 30.52 40.87 17.10
CA SER A 104 29.11 40.50 17.20
C SER A 104 28.64 39.61 16.06
N SER A 105 29.15 39.81 14.84
CA SER A 105 28.76 39.04 13.65
C SER A 105 29.22 37.57 13.68
N LEU A 106 30.27 37.26 14.45
CA LEU A 106 30.80 35.90 14.57
C LEU A 106 29.88 34.97 15.37
N ASN A 107 28.88 35.50 16.09
CA ASN A 107 27.91 34.75 16.92
C ASN A 107 28.51 33.75 17.92
N ASP A 108 29.81 33.87 18.22
CA ASP A 108 30.52 33.04 19.18
C ASP A 108 30.40 33.63 20.60
N ILE A 109 30.11 32.80 21.59
CA ILE A 109 29.87 33.21 22.98
C ILE A 109 31.09 33.97 23.55
N HIS A 110 32.30 33.56 23.18
CA HIS A 110 33.51 34.21 23.68
C HIS A 110 33.73 35.59 23.05
N ASN A 111 33.51 35.72 21.74
CA ASN A 111 33.57 37.04 21.07
C ASN A 111 32.43 37.98 21.48
N LEU A 112 31.23 37.46 21.74
CA LEU A 112 30.11 38.25 22.29
C LEU A 112 30.41 38.76 23.70
N LYS A 113 31.08 37.97 24.55
CA LYS A 113 31.56 38.45 25.86
C LYS A 113 32.57 39.59 25.73
N ARG A 114 33.48 39.49 24.76
CA ARG A 114 34.45 40.57 24.46
C ARG A 114 33.74 41.84 24.00
N ALA A 115 32.78 41.71 23.08
CA ALA A 115 31.98 42.83 22.59
C ALA A 115 31.15 43.47 23.71
N PHE A 116 30.48 42.67 24.55
CA PHE A 116 29.74 43.13 25.72
C PHE A 116 30.61 43.93 26.69
N ALA A 117 31.77 43.40 27.07
CA ALA A 117 32.68 44.09 27.99
C ALA A 117 33.18 45.42 27.42
N SER A 118 33.52 45.46 26.12
CA SER A 118 33.94 46.69 25.44
C SER A 118 32.81 47.73 25.43
N VAL A 119 31.57 47.32 25.12
CA VAL A 119 30.42 48.21 25.09
C VAL A 119 30.08 48.76 26.48
N VAL A 120 30.04 47.92 27.51
CA VAL A 120 29.75 48.36 28.89
C VAL A 120 30.78 49.37 29.36
N TYR A 121 32.07 49.13 29.11
CA TYR A 121 33.13 50.07 29.45
C TYR A 121 32.99 51.41 28.72
N LEU A 122 32.61 51.38 27.43
CA LEU A 122 32.40 52.59 26.64
C LEU A 122 31.17 53.39 27.10
N ILE A 123 30.08 52.73 27.49
CA ILE A 123 28.89 53.38 28.06
C ILE A 123 29.26 54.14 29.35
N GLU A 124 30.08 53.53 30.21
CA GLU A 124 30.49 54.15 31.48
C GLU A 124 31.51 55.28 31.32
N LYS A 125 32.40 55.22 30.32
CA LYS A 125 33.53 56.15 30.19
C LYS A 125 33.38 57.19 29.08
N LYS A 126 32.87 56.80 27.91
CA LYS A 126 32.83 57.66 26.72
C LYS A 126 31.72 57.26 25.74
N PRO A 127 30.44 57.43 26.11
CA PRO A 127 29.30 56.93 25.35
C PRO A 127 29.17 57.52 23.94
N GLN A 128 29.72 58.72 23.68
CA GLN A 128 29.67 59.36 22.36
C GLN A 128 30.40 58.59 21.25
N LEU A 129 31.19 57.57 21.60
CA LEU A 129 31.89 56.71 20.65
C LEU A 129 31.05 55.54 20.14
N LEU A 130 29.88 55.27 20.73
CA LEU A 130 29.03 54.15 20.33
C LEU A 130 27.92 54.62 19.39
N ASP A 131 27.71 53.86 18.31
CA ASP A 131 26.56 53.99 17.43
C ASP A 131 25.43 53.06 17.89
N PHE A 132 24.19 53.53 17.75
CA PHE A 132 23.00 52.76 18.11
C PHE A 132 22.89 51.46 17.29
N GLU A 133 23.27 51.50 16.01
CA GLU A 133 23.29 50.32 15.13
C GLU A 133 24.28 49.25 15.63
N THR A 134 25.43 49.65 16.16
CA THR A 134 26.41 48.74 16.75
C THR A 134 25.88 48.03 17.98
N LEU A 135 25.08 48.71 18.81
CA LEU A 135 24.37 48.08 19.93
C LEU A 135 23.30 47.10 19.43
N GLY A 136 22.57 47.46 18.39
CA GLY A 136 21.62 46.57 17.72
C GLY A 136 22.30 45.29 17.20
N ASN A 137 23.46 45.41 16.55
CA ASN A 137 24.25 44.27 16.07
C ASN A 137 24.72 43.36 17.20
N LEU A 138 25.16 43.94 18.32
CA LEU A 138 25.55 43.16 19.51
C LEU A 138 24.35 42.41 20.10
N LEU A 139 23.22 43.08 20.28
CA LEU A 139 22.01 42.47 20.81
C LEU A 139 21.45 41.39 19.86
N SER A 140 21.55 41.60 18.55
CA SER A 140 21.22 40.59 17.54
C SER A 140 22.16 39.39 17.63
N GLY A 141 23.47 39.60 17.80
CA GLY A 141 24.43 38.51 18.03
C GLY A 141 24.13 37.74 19.32
N MET A 142 23.77 38.45 20.40
CA MET A 142 23.33 37.84 21.66
C MET A 142 22.03 37.05 21.52
N LYS A 143 21.10 37.53 20.67
CA LYS A 143 19.84 36.86 20.32
C LYS A 143 20.10 35.54 19.60
N CYS A 144 21.00 35.55 18.61
CA CYS A 144 21.41 34.35 17.89
C CYS A 144 22.10 33.33 18.79
N ALA A 145 22.95 33.78 19.71
CA ALA A 145 23.63 32.92 20.69
C ALA A 145 22.78 32.57 21.94
N ASN A 146 21.54 33.07 22.02
CA ASN A 146 20.62 32.88 23.15
C ASN A 146 21.20 33.28 24.54
N THR A 147 21.93 34.40 24.61
CA THR A 147 22.63 34.82 25.85
C THR A 147 21.82 35.85 26.66
N ALA A 148 20.87 35.38 27.48
CA ALA A 148 19.98 36.26 28.25
C ALA A 148 20.69 37.19 29.24
N ALA A 149 21.53 36.65 30.13
CA ALA A 149 22.10 37.45 31.22
C ALA A 149 22.94 38.66 30.73
N PRO A 150 23.84 38.53 29.74
CA PRO A 150 24.55 39.67 29.16
C PRO A 150 23.62 40.70 28.51
N ALA A 151 22.60 40.25 27.77
CA ALA A 151 21.67 41.16 27.09
C ALA A 151 20.88 42.02 28.09
N PHE A 152 20.32 41.42 29.15
CA PHE A 152 19.63 42.17 30.20
C PHE A 152 20.57 43.10 30.99
N ALA A 153 21.79 42.66 31.26
CA ALA A 153 22.79 43.48 31.94
C ALA A 153 23.17 44.71 31.10
N LEU A 154 23.27 44.55 29.78
CA LEU A 154 23.58 45.64 28.86
C LEU A 154 22.50 46.72 28.89
N ILE A 155 21.23 46.34 28.76
CA ILE A 155 20.11 47.31 28.79
C ILE A 155 20.03 48.01 30.15
N LYS A 156 20.18 47.27 31.26
CA LYS A 156 20.24 47.88 32.59
C LYS A 156 21.40 48.87 32.73
N CYS A 157 22.56 48.56 32.16
CA CYS A 157 23.72 49.46 32.14
C CYS A 157 23.43 50.74 31.34
N MET A 158 22.80 50.61 30.16
CA MET A 158 22.39 51.73 29.33
C MET A 158 21.43 52.67 30.07
N LEU A 159 20.36 52.12 30.67
CA LEU A 159 19.37 52.90 31.42
C LEU A 159 20.01 53.57 32.66
N LYS A 160 20.85 52.86 33.41
CA LYS A 160 21.53 53.38 34.60
C LYS A 160 22.45 54.56 34.29
N ASN A 161 23.16 54.52 33.16
CA ASN A 161 24.07 55.57 32.73
C ASN A 161 23.39 56.65 31.87
N ARG A 162 22.05 56.67 31.80
CA ARG A 162 21.25 57.60 30.97
C ARG A 162 21.65 57.61 29.49
N TYR A 163 22.12 56.46 28.99
CA TYR A 163 22.38 56.25 27.57
C TYR A 163 21.13 55.67 26.92
N PHE A 164 20.26 56.57 26.46
CA PHE A 164 18.93 56.25 25.96
C PHE A 164 18.96 55.85 24.48
N VAL A 165 18.53 54.62 24.19
CA VAL A 165 18.53 54.03 22.84
C VAL A 165 17.08 53.74 22.43
N PRO A 166 16.71 53.96 21.16
CA PRO A 166 15.38 53.64 20.66
C PRO A 166 14.93 52.22 20.99
N PHE A 167 13.68 52.07 21.44
CA PHE A 167 13.14 50.79 21.89
C PHE A 167 13.24 49.71 20.81
N GLY A 168 12.95 50.06 19.54
CA GLY A 168 12.97 49.13 18.41
C GLY A 168 14.31 48.44 18.17
N LEU A 169 15.43 48.98 18.66
CA LEU A 169 16.76 48.38 18.48
C LEU A 169 17.09 47.28 19.49
N TRP A 170 16.37 47.20 20.61
CA TRP A 170 16.68 46.26 21.69
C TRP A 170 15.48 45.47 22.20
N GLY A 171 14.27 46.03 22.12
CA GLY A 171 13.06 45.43 22.68
C GLY A 171 12.72 44.08 22.05
N SER A 172 12.70 44.01 20.71
CA SER A 172 12.41 42.77 19.97
C SER A 172 13.42 41.66 20.26
N ALA A 173 14.71 42.01 20.34
CA ALA A 173 15.79 41.08 20.69
C ALA A 173 15.59 40.51 22.11
N LEU A 174 15.26 41.36 23.09
CA LEU A 174 15.02 40.89 24.46
C LEU A 174 13.74 40.05 24.57
N VAL A 175 12.66 40.37 23.87
CA VAL A 175 11.44 39.53 23.84
C VAL A 175 11.82 38.12 23.39
N GLU A 176 12.50 37.98 22.24
CA GLU A 176 12.85 36.66 21.69
C GLU A 176 13.80 35.87 22.61
N ILE A 177 14.80 36.55 23.19
CA ILE A 177 15.71 35.97 24.18
C ILE A 177 14.97 35.50 25.43
N SER A 178 13.95 36.26 25.86
CA SER A 178 13.14 35.92 27.04
C SER A 178 12.30 34.68 26.82
N ARG A 179 11.61 34.61 25.67
CA ARG A 179 10.80 33.44 25.26
C ARG A 179 11.63 32.17 25.24
N LYS A 180 12.86 32.22 24.71
CA LYS A 180 13.77 31.06 24.63
C LYS A 180 14.35 30.61 25.97
N ASN A 181 14.53 31.51 26.94
CA ASN A 181 15.18 31.21 28.23
C ASN A 181 14.22 31.15 29.42
N GLY A 182 12.93 31.42 29.24
CA GLY A 182 11.95 31.51 30.33
C GLY A 182 12.18 32.69 31.30
N ASN A 183 12.94 33.71 30.90
CA ASN A 183 13.32 34.85 31.75
C ASN A 183 12.41 36.08 31.57
N PHE A 184 11.12 35.86 31.31
CA PHE A 184 10.19 36.93 30.94
C PHE A 184 9.96 37.98 32.04
N VAL A 185 10.01 37.58 33.31
CA VAL A 185 9.93 38.51 34.45
C VAL A 185 11.05 39.57 34.39
N ALA A 186 12.25 39.18 33.94
CA ALA A 186 13.37 40.12 33.82
C ALA A 186 13.15 41.12 32.68
N PHE A 187 12.51 40.69 31.59
CA PHE A 187 12.08 41.57 30.51
C PHE A 187 11.00 42.53 30.95
N LEU A 188 9.95 42.06 31.62
CA LEU A 188 8.86 42.91 32.09
C LEU A 188 9.38 44.08 32.94
N ARG A 189 10.30 43.79 33.89
CA ARG A 189 10.92 44.83 34.72
C ARG A 189 11.70 45.88 33.92
N VAL A 190 12.41 45.46 32.87
CA VAL A 190 13.18 46.38 32.00
C VAL A 190 12.22 47.17 31.10
N PHE A 191 11.16 46.53 30.62
CA PHE A 191 10.11 47.15 29.83
C PHE A 191 9.37 48.25 30.62
N GLU A 192 8.92 47.95 31.84
CA GLU A 192 8.27 48.90 32.74
C GLU A 192 9.18 50.09 33.07
N GLU A 193 10.45 49.82 33.38
CA GLU A 193 11.43 50.89 33.67
C GLU A 193 11.68 51.77 32.44
N ASN A 194 11.76 51.18 31.24
CA ASN A 194 11.86 51.94 29.99
C ASN A 194 10.63 52.83 29.77
N CYS A 195 9.42 52.29 29.96
CA CYS A 195 8.17 53.05 29.81
C CYS A 195 8.13 54.23 30.77
N ARG A 196 8.48 53.97 32.05
CA ARG A 196 8.56 55.01 33.09
C ARG A 196 9.54 56.12 32.72
N ILE A 197 10.77 55.77 32.30
CA ILE A 197 11.79 56.74 31.87
C ILE A 197 11.32 57.52 30.65
N SER A 198 10.70 56.86 29.66
CA SER A 198 10.23 57.54 28.44
C SER A 198 9.17 58.61 28.74
N LEU A 199 8.33 58.39 29.75
CA LEU A 199 7.32 59.34 30.21
C LEU A 199 7.95 60.46 31.06
N ASP A 200 8.78 60.09 32.03
CA ASP A 200 9.42 61.03 32.97
C ASP A 200 10.34 62.03 32.23
N GLU A 201 11.13 61.53 31.28
CA GLU A 201 12.10 62.32 30.50
C GLU A 201 11.53 62.80 29.15
N LYS A 202 10.26 62.48 28.82
CA LYS A 202 9.55 62.85 27.57
C LYS A 202 10.29 62.43 26.29
N LEU A 203 10.79 61.19 26.26
CA LEU A 203 11.59 60.64 25.16
C LEU A 203 10.73 59.78 24.23
N ASP A 204 10.20 60.37 23.16
CA ASP A 204 9.29 59.67 22.23
C ASP A 204 9.94 58.46 21.55
N PHE A 205 11.23 58.51 21.23
CA PHE A 205 11.95 57.40 20.59
C PHE A 205 12.15 56.16 21.49
N MET A 206 12.00 56.32 22.80
CA MET A 206 12.06 55.21 23.77
C MET A 206 10.69 54.56 24.00
N LYS A 207 9.60 55.19 23.54
CA LYS A 207 8.28 54.60 23.71
C LYS A 207 8.22 53.28 22.94
N PRO A 208 7.72 52.19 23.56
CA PRO A 208 7.47 50.96 22.83
C PRO A 208 6.41 51.21 21.75
N ASP A 209 6.50 50.44 20.67
CA ASP A 209 5.45 50.38 19.67
C ASP A 209 4.36 49.38 20.07
N LEU A 210 3.25 49.34 19.31
CA LEU A 210 2.15 48.39 19.55
C LEU A 210 2.64 46.92 19.54
N PRO A 211 3.48 46.46 18.59
CA PRO A 211 4.03 45.11 18.62
C PRO A 211 4.79 44.78 19.91
N ALA A 212 5.56 45.72 20.45
CA ALA A 212 6.27 45.53 21.71
C ALA A 212 5.34 45.40 22.91
N CYS A 213 4.31 46.24 22.98
CA CYS A 213 3.28 46.14 24.00
C CYS A 213 2.51 44.81 23.90
N ASN A 214 2.16 44.37 22.69
CA ASN A 214 1.52 43.08 22.47
C ASN A 214 2.42 41.92 22.86
N ALA A 215 3.72 41.97 22.59
CA ALA A 215 4.66 40.95 23.05
C ALA A 215 4.81 40.91 24.59
N ALA A 216 4.82 42.09 25.24
CA ALA A 216 4.80 42.19 26.70
C ALA A 216 3.52 41.56 27.28
N LEU A 217 2.37 41.93 26.70
CA LEU A 217 1.06 41.45 27.11
C LEU A 217 0.91 39.94 26.88
N GLU A 218 1.32 39.44 25.71
CA GLU A 218 1.29 38.02 25.36
C GLU A 218 2.09 37.19 26.36
N GLY A 219 3.31 37.62 26.73
CA GLY A 219 4.09 36.89 27.72
C GLY A 219 3.53 36.99 29.15
N CYS A 220 2.89 38.11 29.51
CA CYS A 220 2.10 38.16 30.77
C CYS A 220 0.95 37.14 30.76
N CYS A 221 0.27 36.99 29.62
CA CYS A 221 -0.90 36.13 29.48
C CYS A 221 -0.55 34.65 29.37
N ARG A 222 0.47 34.30 28.56
CA ARG A 222 0.80 32.91 28.21
C ARG A 222 1.95 32.32 29.03
N GLU A 223 2.94 33.12 29.42
CA GLU A 223 4.13 32.63 30.14
C GLU A 223 4.00 32.83 31.66
N LEU A 224 3.63 34.04 32.10
CA LEU A 224 3.46 34.35 33.53
C LEU A 224 2.08 33.97 34.06
N GLU A 225 1.07 33.95 33.18
CA GLU A 225 -0.34 33.80 33.52
C GLU A 225 -0.80 34.75 34.65
N SER A 226 -0.29 35.99 34.64
CA SER A 226 -0.50 36.98 35.70
C SER A 226 -1.46 38.08 35.24
N VAL A 227 -2.64 38.11 35.87
CA VAL A 227 -3.69 39.10 35.57
C VAL A 227 -3.25 40.52 35.92
N SER A 228 -2.57 40.71 37.06
CA SER A 228 -2.11 42.03 37.48
C SER A 228 -1.08 42.61 36.53
N ASP A 229 -0.12 41.80 36.07
CA ASP A 229 0.93 42.27 35.18
C ASP A 229 0.39 42.56 33.77
N ALA A 230 -0.57 41.76 33.29
CA ALA A 230 -1.26 42.02 32.03
C ALA A 230 -2.05 43.34 32.07
N GLU A 231 -2.81 43.59 33.15
CA GLU A 231 -3.59 44.82 33.33
C GLU A 231 -2.69 46.05 33.47
N ASN A 232 -1.55 45.92 34.16
CA ASN A 232 -0.53 46.99 34.23
C ASN A 232 0.02 47.34 32.85
N VAL A 233 0.25 46.35 31.97
CA VAL A 233 0.69 46.60 30.59
C VAL A 233 -0.38 47.37 29.80
N VAL A 234 -1.66 47.01 29.94
CA VAL A 234 -2.78 47.72 29.29
C VAL A 234 -2.93 49.16 29.81
N GLU A 235 -2.81 49.37 31.13
CA GLU A 235 -2.78 50.71 31.72
C GLU A 235 -1.60 51.53 31.16
N THR A 236 -0.42 50.91 31.05
CA THR A 236 0.76 51.53 30.46
C THR A 236 0.54 51.90 28.99
N MET A 237 -0.09 51.04 28.18
CA MET A 237 -0.48 51.35 26.80
C MET A 237 -1.39 52.59 26.75
N SER A 238 -2.38 52.68 27.65
CA SER A 238 -3.27 53.84 27.73
C SER A 238 -2.52 55.12 28.09
N VAL A 239 -1.59 55.07 29.05
CA VAL A 239 -0.79 56.24 29.47
C VAL A 239 0.16 56.70 28.35
N LEU A 240 0.72 55.75 27.60
CA LEU A 240 1.60 56.04 26.45
C LEU A 240 0.82 56.52 25.21
N GLY A 241 -0.51 56.42 25.22
CA GLY A 241 -1.35 56.76 24.08
C GLY A 241 -1.33 55.72 22.95
N ILE A 242 -0.98 54.47 23.27
CA ILE A 242 -0.94 53.34 22.33
C ILE A 242 -2.32 52.67 22.35
N ARG A 243 -2.99 52.65 21.20
CA ARG A 243 -4.31 52.03 21.05
C ARG A 243 -4.18 50.50 20.96
N PRO A 244 -4.85 49.71 21.82
CA PRO A 244 -4.89 48.26 21.71
C PRO A 244 -5.55 47.80 20.39
N ASP A 245 -5.11 46.65 19.90
CA ASP A 245 -5.63 46.00 18.69
C ASP A 245 -6.26 44.64 19.00
N GLU A 246 -6.74 43.94 17.97
CA GLU A 246 -7.37 42.62 18.09
C GLU A 246 -6.48 41.60 18.81
N SER A 247 -5.15 41.67 18.62
CA SER A 247 -4.18 40.79 19.28
C SER A 247 -4.04 41.11 20.78
N SER A 248 -4.10 42.39 21.16
CA SER A 248 -4.13 42.79 22.57
C SER A 248 -5.34 42.20 23.28
N PHE A 249 -6.54 42.38 22.69
CA PHE A 249 -7.79 41.87 23.24
C PHE A 249 -7.82 40.33 23.26
N GLY A 250 -7.32 39.66 22.22
CA GLY A 250 -7.20 38.21 22.20
C GLY A 250 -6.30 37.66 23.31
N SER A 251 -5.14 38.29 23.56
CA SER A 251 -4.23 37.86 24.63
C SER A 251 -4.88 37.93 26.02
N LEU A 252 -5.62 39.01 26.29
CA LEU A 252 -6.39 39.17 27.52
C LEU A 252 -7.54 38.17 27.63
N ALA A 253 -8.27 37.94 26.54
CA ALA A 253 -9.35 36.95 26.49
C ALA A 253 -8.84 35.56 26.87
N TYR A 254 -7.69 35.14 26.33
CA TYR A 254 -7.03 33.89 26.70
C TYR A 254 -6.75 33.83 28.21
N LEU A 255 -6.14 34.88 28.79
CA LEU A 255 -5.79 34.90 30.21
C LEU A 255 -7.02 34.89 31.11
N TYR A 256 -8.04 35.68 30.79
CA TYR A 256 -9.28 35.74 31.56
C TYR A 256 -10.05 34.42 31.49
N ALA A 257 -10.11 33.76 30.32
CA ALA A 257 -10.68 32.43 30.20
C ALA A 257 -9.89 31.40 31.01
N LEU A 258 -8.55 31.45 30.93
CA LEU A 258 -7.67 30.56 31.68
C LEU A 258 -7.88 30.66 33.21
N LYS A 259 -8.13 31.87 33.72
CA LYS A 259 -8.40 32.11 35.15
C LYS A 259 -9.88 32.02 35.54
N GLY A 260 -10.79 31.78 34.59
CA GLY A 260 -12.23 31.68 34.85
C GLY A 260 -12.92 33.01 35.20
N LEU A 261 -12.42 34.14 34.72
CA LEU A 261 -12.92 35.48 35.03
C LEU A 261 -14.02 35.92 34.03
N GLY A 262 -15.18 35.28 34.07
CA GLY A 262 -16.30 35.49 33.14
C GLY A 262 -16.78 36.95 33.03
N GLU A 263 -16.92 37.66 34.15
CA GLU A 263 -17.38 39.07 34.14
C GLU A 263 -16.42 39.98 33.37
N LYS A 264 -15.10 39.76 33.50
CA LYS A 264 -14.09 40.54 32.78
C LYS A 264 -14.09 40.25 31.28
N ILE A 265 -14.47 39.04 30.85
CA ILE A 265 -14.58 38.69 29.43
C ILE A 265 -15.73 39.47 28.77
N ILE A 266 -16.87 39.58 29.47
CA ILE A 266 -18.03 40.37 28.99
C ILE A 266 -17.68 41.86 28.92
N GLU A 267 -16.98 42.39 29.94
CA GLU A 267 -16.49 43.77 29.92
C GLU A 267 -15.52 44.00 28.75
N LEU A 268 -14.59 43.05 28.54
CA LEU A 268 -13.60 43.12 27.47
C LEU A 268 -14.24 43.12 26.08
N GLU A 269 -15.27 42.31 25.88
CA GLU A 269 -16.05 42.29 24.65
C GLU A 269 -16.80 43.61 24.42
N GLY A 270 -17.46 44.16 25.45
CA GLY A 270 -18.12 45.46 25.37
C GLY A 270 -17.14 46.61 25.08
N LEU A 271 -15.90 46.51 25.58
CA LEU A 271 -14.84 47.44 25.20
C LEU A 271 -14.46 47.30 23.72
N MET A 272 -14.32 46.08 23.19
CA MET A 272 -14.05 45.85 21.76
C MET A 272 -15.12 46.50 20.87
N ASP A 273 -16.39 46.37 21.24
CA ASP A 273 -17.50 47.02 20.53
C ASP A 273 -17.39 48.54 20.60
N GLY A 274 -17.03 49.09 21.76
CA GLY A 274 -16.76 50.52 21.95
C GLY A 274 -15.59 51.06 21.11
N PHE A 275 -14.60 50.22 20.79
CA PHE A 275 -13.51 50.56 19.87
C PHE A 275 -13.87 50.36 18.39
N GLY A 276 -15.04 49.79 18.09
CA GLY A 276 -15.54 49.59 16.73
C GLY A 276 -14.91 48.40 15.99
N PHE A 277 -14.50 47.35 16.70
CA PHE A 277 -14.01 46.12 16.06
C PHE A 277 -15.19 45.31 15.51
N SER A 278 -15.25 45.12 14.19
CA SER A 278 -16.28 44.32 13.52
C SER A 278 -15.94 42.83 13.43
N ASN A 279 -14.65 42.47 13.44
CA ASN A 279 -14.18 41.09 13.44
C ASN A 279 -13.66 40.74 14.84
N LYS A 280 -14.27 39.73 15.48
CA LYS A 280 -13.91 39.22 16.81
C LYS A 280 -13.24 37.82 16.73
N SER A 281 -12.80 37.39 15.55
CA SER A 281 -12.25 36.04 15.34
C SER A 281 -11.05 35.75 16.25
N ALA A 282 -10.04 36.65 16.33
CA ALA A 282 -8.88 36.39 17.19
C ALA A 282 -9.25 36.41 18.68
N PHE A 283 -10.26 37.19 19.07
CA PHE A 283 -10.79 37.18 20.43
C PHE A 283 -11.37 35.81 20.78
N PHE A 284 -12.30 35.28 19.97
CA PHE A 284 -12.92 33.97 20.22
C PHE A 284 -11.94 32.81 20.11
N ILE A 285 -10.99 32.83 19.17
CA ILE A 285 -9.93 31.80 19.06
C ILE A 285 -9.11 31.72 20.35
N ASN A 286 -8.67 32.88 20.86
CA ASN A 286 -7.89 32.92 22.10
C ASN A 286 -8.73 32.54 23.33
N LEU A 287 -10.02 32.92 23.35
CA LEU A 287 -10.96 32.55 24.40
C LEU A 287 -11.13 31.03 24.49
N VAL A 288 -11.37 30.38 23.35
CA VAL A 288 -11.45 28.90 23.24
C VAL A 288 -10.16 28.25 23.74
N SER A 289 -8.99 28.73 23.29
CA SER A 289 -7.68 28.21 23.72
C SER A 289 -7.48 28.33 25.24
N GLY A 290 -7.90 29.46 25.83
CA GLY A 290 -7.85 29.69 27.28
C GLY A 290 -8.76 28.74 28.06
N TYR A 291 -10.01 28.56 27.61
CA TYR A 291 -10.94 27.65 28.26
C TYR A 291 -10.51 26.18 28.16
N ILE A 292 -9.97 25.75 27.02
CA ILE A 292 -9.39 24.40 26.86
C ILE A 292 -8.27 24.17 27.87
N LYS A 293 -7.34 25.11 28.01
CA LYS A 293 -6.23 24.99 28.96
C LYS A 293 -6.69 24.98 30.42
N SER A 294 -7.77 25.71 30.74
CA SER A 294 -8.41 25.65 32.08
C SER A 294 -9.23 24.38 32.34
N GLY A 295 -9.51 23.58 31.30
CA GLY A 295 -10.35 22.38 31.38
C GLY A 295 -11.86 22.64 31.37
N ASN A 296 -12.30 23.89 31.17
CA ASN A 296 -13.71 24.28 31.20
C ASN A 296 -14.39 24.08 29.84
N LEU A 297 -14.70 22.83 29.50
CA LEU A 297 -15.25 22.44 28.18
C LEU A 297 -16.64 23.02 27.89
N GLU A 298 -17.47 23.26 28.92
CA GLU A 298 -18.80 23.85 28.77
C GLU A 298 -18.74 25.24 28.13
N TYR A 299 -17.82 26.09 28.58
CA TYR A 299 -17.62 27.41 28.00
C TYR A 299 -16.99 27.35 26.61
N VAL A 300 -16.19 26.32 26.30
CA VAL A 300 -15.71 26.08 24.92
C VAL A 300 -16.90 25.81 24.00
N SER A 301 -17.79 24.90 24.39
CA SER A 301 -19.00 24.60 23.62
C SER A 301 -19.87 25.85 23.45
N ALA A 302 -20.13 26.60 24.52
CA ALA A 302 -20.91 27.84 24.45
C ALA A 302 -20.28 28.89 23.52
N THR A 303 -18.96 29.04 23.56
CA THR A 303 -18.23 29.99 22.69
C THR A 303 -18.32 29.58 21.23
N ILE A 304 -18.13 28.30 20.91
CA ILE A 304 -18.23 27.78 19.53
C ILE A 304 -19.66 27.95 19.00
N LEU A 305 -20.67 27.63 19.81
CA LEU A 305 -22.08 27.80 19.44
C LEU A 305 -22.45 29.27 19.20
N HIS A 306 -21.94 30.18 20.04
CA HIS A 306 -22.14 31.62 19.84
C HIS A 306 -21.54 32.13 18.52
N CYS A 307 -20.43 31.53 18.08
CA CYS A 307 -19.71 31.93 16.88
C CYS A 307 -20.21 31.28 15.59
N CYS A 308 -21.21 30.39 15.64
CA CYS A 308 -21.67 29.62 14.48
C CYS A 308 -22.17 30.50 13.32
N GLU A 309 -22.67 31.71 13.60
CA GLU A 309 -23.14 32.66 12.57
C GLU A 309 -22.07 33.68 12.14
N ASP A 310 -21.18 34.09 13.06
CA ASP A 310 -20.36 35.31 12.90
C ASP A 310 -18.86 35.06 12.66
N SER A 311 -18.29 33.90 13.05
CA SER A 311 -16.84 33.70 13.06
C SER A 311 -16.38 32.32 12.59
N LYS A 312 -15.39 32.32 11.70
CA LYS A 312 -14.77 31.09 11.18
C LYS A 312 -13.59 30.69 12.05
N PHE A 313 -13.66 29.49 12.63
CA PHE A 313 -12.50 28.88 13.28
C PHE A 313 -11.60 28.21 12.25
N GLY A 314 -10.28 28.33 12.43
CA GLY A 314 -9.30 27.63 11.62
C GLY A 314 -9.16 26.17 12.06
N GLU A 315 -8.52 25.37 11.21
CA GLU A 315 -8.21 23.97 11.49
C GLU A 315 -7.42 23.80 12.81
N GLU A 316 -6.48 24.70 13.08
CA GLU A 316 -5.67 24.67 14.29
C GLU A 316 -6.50 24.86 15.57
N THR A 317 -7.55 25.70 15.53
CA THR A 317 -8.45 25.87 16.66
C THR A 317 -9.26 24.60 16.92
N TYR A 318 -9.79 23.96 15.87
CA TYR A 318 -10.49 22.68 16.01
C TYR A 318 -9.55 21.57 16.50
N ARG A 319 -8.28 21.59 16.10
CA ARG A 319 -7.25 20.67 16.62
C ARG A 319 -7.02 20.84 18.11
N GLU A 320 -6.97 22.08 18.62
CA GLU A 320 -6.92 22.35 20.05
C GLU A 320 -8.19 21.86 20.77
N VAL A 321 -9.37 22.14 20.22
CA VAL A 321 -10.67 21.70 20.77
C VAL A 321 -10.72 20.18 20.89
N VAL A 322 -10.41 19.46 19.82
CA VAL A 322 -10.39 17.99 19.82
C VAL A 322 -9.44 17.46 20.88
N ASN A 323 -8.20 17.96 20.95
CA ASN A 323 -7.24 17.53 21.97
C ASN A 323 -7.74 17.81 23.39
N GLY A 324 -8.32 18.99 23.62
CA GLY A 324 -8.89 19.39 24.91
C GLY A 324 -10.00 18.45 25.38
N PHE A 325 -10.97 18.17 24.52
CA PHE A 325 -12.10 17.30 24.86
C PHE A 325 -11.69 15.82 24.99
N LEU A 326 -10.81 15.34 24.12
CA LEU A 326 -10.36 13.94 24.14
C LEU A 326 -9.46 13.62 25.34
N ASN A 327 -8.60 14.56 25.77
CA ASN A 327 -7.79 14.39 26.98
C ASN A 327 -8.64 14.29 28.25
N ASN A 328 -9.82 14.91 28.25
CA ASN A 328 -10.80 14.83 29.33
C ASN A 328 -11.79 13.65 29.14
N GLY A 329 -11.54 12.74 28.19
CA GLY A 329 -12.35 11.54 27.94
C GLY A 329 -13.75 11.82 27.38
N SER A 330 -14.02 13.01 26.85
CA SER A 330 -15.36 13.51 26.58
C SER A 330 -15.75 13.46 25.11
N VAL A 331 -15.77 12.26 24.51
CA VAL A 331 -16.30 12.03 23.14
C VAL A 331 -17.78 12.42 23.07
N LYS A 332 -18.54 12.09 24.13
CA LYS A 332 -19.95 12.47 24.30
C LYS A 332 -20.19 13.97 24.18
N SER A 333 -19.37 14.78 24.84
CA SER A 333 -19.52 16.23 24.81
C SER A 333 -19.17 16.82 23.44
N LEU A 334 -18.22 16.22 22.70
CA LEU A 334 -17.95 16.59 21.30
C LEU A 334 -19.15 16.28 20.40
N ALA A 335 -19.75 15.09 20.55
CA ALA A 335 -20.94 14.71 19.82
C ALA A 335 -22.10 15.69 20.09
N THR A 336 -22.34 16.03 21.38
CA THR A 336 -23.36 17.02 21.75
C THR A 336 -23.08 18.39 21.16
N LEU A 337 -21.82 18.85 21.16
CA LEU A 337 -21.45 20.13 20.54
C LEU A 337 -21.76 20.15 19.04
N ILE A 338 -21.45 19.08 18.31
CA ILE A 338 -21.74 18.99 16.88
C ILE A 338 -23.26 19.02 16.64
N ILE A 339 -24.04 18.26 17.43
CA ILE A 339 -25.51 18.22 17.31
C ILE A 339 -26.11 19.62 17.54
N GLU A 340 -25.68 20.33 18.59
CA GLU A 340 -26.20 21.67 18.88
C GLU A 340 -25.75 22.68 17.82
N ALA A 341 -24.51 22.58 17.31
CA ALA A 341 -24.04 23.45 16.24
C ALA A 341 -24.85 23.25 14.94
N GLN A 342 -25.15 22.00 14.57
CA GLN A 342 -25.95 21.68 13.37
C GLN A 342 -27.37 22.25 13.42
N LYS A 343 -27.95 22.43 14.62
CA LYS A 343 -29.27 23.06 14.79
C LYS A 343 -29.24 24.58 14.57
N LEU A 344 -28.12 25.21 14.88
CA LEU A 344 -27.91 26.66 14.76
C LEU A 344 -27.38 27.05 13.37
N GLU A 345 -26.66 26.15 12.71
CA GLU A 345 -26.11 26.37 11.38
C GLU A 345 -27.22 26.55 10.33
N PRO A 346 -27.14 27.56 9.45
CA PRO A 346 -28.10 27.69 8.36
C PRO A 346 -28.03 26.49 7.42
N SER A 347 -29.17 26.09 6.84
CA SER A 347 -29.26 24.93 5.94
C SER A 347 -28.39 25.05 4.66
N SER A 348 -27.86 26.24 4.36
CA SER A 348 -26.96 26.52 3.24
C SER A 348 -25.48 26.66 3.63
N VAL A 349 -25.08 26.28 4.85
CA VAL A 349 -23.66 26.27 5.23
C VAL A 349 -22.89 25.34 4.30
N LEU A 350 -21.78 25.85 3.74
CA LEU A 350 -20.86 25.00 2.99
C LEU A 350 -20.28 23.94 3.92
N LEU A 351 -20.21 22.72 3.43
CA LEU A 351 -19.82 21.55 4.22
C LEU A 351 -18.51 21.77 5.01
N ASP A 352 -17.52 22.34 4.35
CA ASP A 352 -16.17 22.63 4.85
C ASP A 352 -16.14 23.70 5.96
N ARG A 353 -17.24 24.45 6.13
CA ARG A 353 -17.41 25.49 7.15
C ARG A 353 -18.21 25.04 8.35
N SER A 354 -18.85 23.87 8.29
CA SER A 354 -19.59 23.35 9.44
C SER A 354 -18.65 23.01 10.60
N VAL A 355 -19.11 23.24 11.83
CA VAL A 355 -18.42 22.87 13.07
C VAL A 355 -18.17 21.36 13.09
N GLY A 356 -19.15 20.57 12.63
CA GLY A 356 -19.03 19.12 12.48
C GLY A 356 -17.85 18.73 11.58
N TYR A 357 -17.72 19.35 10.40
CA TYR A 357 -16.58 19.12 9.52
C TYR A 357 -15.27 19.53 10.18
N GLY A 358 -15.20 20.71 10.79
CA GLY A 358 -13.99 21.20 11.46
C GLY A 358 -13.48 20.26 12.55
N ILE A 359 -14.36 19.82 13.45
CA ILE A 359 -14.02 18.90 14.56
C ILE A 359 -13.59 17.54 14.02
N VAL A 360 -14.36 16.94 13.11
CA VAL A 360 -14.10 15.59 12.63
C VAL A 360 -12.87 15.55 11.71
N ASN A 361 -12.68 16.56 10.86
CA ASN A 361 -11.48 16.72 10.05
C ASN A 361 -10.24 16.91 10.92
N ALA A 362 -10.34 17.65 12.04
CA ALA A 362 -9.25 17.75 13.00
C ALA A 362 -8.92 16.40 13.68
N CYS A 363 -9.93 15.59 14.05
CA CYS A 363 -9.71 14.23 14.54
C CYS A 363 -8.96 13.36 13.51
N VAL A 364 -9.38 13.42 12.24
CA VAL A 364 -8.74 12.69 11.13
C VAL A 364 -7.30 13.13 10.91
N ASN A 365 -7.03 14.44 10.90
CA ASN A 365 -5.68 14.97 10.70
C ASN A 365 -4.74 14.65 11.88
N LEU A 366 -5.29 14.41 13.07
CA LEU A 366 -4.55 13.89 14.22
C LEU A 366 -4.28 12.37 14.15
N GLY A 367 -4.77 11.68 13.11
CA GLY A 367 -4.67 10.22 12.97
C GLY A 367 -5.60 9.46 13.90
N LEU A 368 -6.67 10.10 14.38
CA LEU A 368 -7.63 9.54 15.35
C LEU A 368 -8.94 9.14 14.66
N SER A 369 -8.85 8.46 13.52
CA SER A 369 -9.98 8.06 12.67
C SER A 369 -10.99 7.17 13.41
N ASP A 370 -10.52 6.29 14.31
CA ASP A 370 -11.41 5.47 15.15
C ASP A 370 -12.19 6.31 16.15
N LYS A 371 -11.57 7.36 16.72
CA LYS A 371 -12.29 8.29 17.60
C LYS A 371 -13.28 9.15 16.83
N ALA A 372 -12.96 9.53 15.59
CA ALA A 372 -13.88 10.20 14.70
C ALA A 372 -15.13 9.33 14.44
N ARG A 373 -14.95 8.03 14.24
CA ARG A 373 -16.05 7.06 14.17
C ARG A 373 -16.84 6.96 15.49
N SER A 374 -16.16 6.91 16.65
CA SER A 374 -16.86 6.91 17.94
C SER A 374 -17.69 8.19 18.20
N ILE A 375 -17.26 9.35 17.68
CA ILE A 375 -18.05 10.59 17.74
C ILE A 375 -19.36 10.40 16.96
N LEU A 376 -19.28 9.84 15.76
CA LEU A 376 -20.44 9.59 14.91
C LEU A 376 -21.44 8.62 15.60
N GLU A 377 -20.96 7.50 16.14
CA GLU A 377 -21.81 6.52 16.85
C GLU A 377 -22.49 7.13 18.08
N GLU A 378 -21.79 8.00 18.81
CA GLU A 378 -22.35 8.70 19.96
C GLU A 378 -23.36 9.78 19.55
N MET A 379 -23.19 10.41 18.37
CA MET A 379 -24.20 11.30 17.81
C MET A 379 -25.50 10.55 17.48
N ASP A 380 -25.38 9.37 16.87
CA ASP A 380 -26.51 8.49 16.55
C ASP A 380 -27.20 7.98 17.82
N ALA A 381 -26.43 7.59 18.85
CA ALA A 381 -26.95 7.14 20.14
C ALA A 381 -27.73 8.25 20.87
N GLN A 382 -27.38 9.52 20.66
CA GLN A 382 -28.10 10.68 21.18
C GLN A 382 -29.33 11.06 20.32
N GLY A 383 -29.56 10.36 19.20
CA GLY A 383 -30.66 10.65 18.28
C GLY A 383 -30.47 11.95 17.48
N GLY A 384 -29.23 12.42 17.34
CA GLY A 384 -28.91 13.60 16.53
C GLY A 384 -28.97 13.27 15.04
N SER A 385 -29.48 14.19 14.22
CA SER A 385 -29.40 14.07 12.76
C SER A 385 -27.98 14.38 12.29
N VAL A 386 -27.23 13.40 11.81
CA VAL A 386 -25.86 13.61 11.35
C VAL A 386 -25.85 14.27 9.97
N GLY A 387 -25.28 15.47 9.87
CA GLY A 387 -25.03 16.13 8.59
C GLY A 387 -23.85 15.54 7.82
N LEU A 388 -23.83 15.75 6.49
CA LEU A 388 -22.78 15.27 5.58
C LEU A 388 -21.36 15.75 6.00
N GLY A 389 -21.25 16.87 6.72
CA GLY A 389 -19.98 17.43 7.19
C GLY A 389 -19.24 16.53 8.17
N VAL A 390 -19.92 15.63 8.88
CA VAL A 390 -19.29 14.63 9.75
C VAL A 390 -18.80 13.43 8.94
N TYR A 391 -19.58 12.99 7.96
CA TYR A 391 -19.27 11.80 7.17
C TYR A 391 -18.08 11.98 6.21
N VAL A 392 -18.01 13.10 5.49
CA VAL A 392 -17.01 13.31 4.43
C VAL A 392 -15.56 13.27 4.93
N PRO A 393 -15.17 13.92 6.06
CA PRO A 393 -13.82 13.80 6.58
C PRO A 393 -13.44 12.35 6.94
N ILE A 394 -14.38 11.57 7.49
CA ILE A 394 -14.16 10.16 7.83
C ILE A 394 -13.96 9.33 6.56
N LEU A 395 -14.77 9.54 5.51
CA LEU A 395 -14.59 8.89 4.21
C LEU A 395 -13.22 9.21 3.59
N LYS A 396 -12.79 10.48 3.66
CA LYS A 396 -11.45 10.89 3.20
C LYS A 396 -10.35 10.19 3.98
N ALA A 397 -10.53 10.02 5.29
CA ALA A 397 -9.61 9.29 6.16
C ALA A 397 -9.50 7.81 5.74
N TYR A 398 -10.64 7.13 5.64
CA TYR A 398 -10.70 5.72 5.26
C TYR A 398 -10.14 5.47 3.86
N ARG A 399 -10.36 6.38 2.91
CA ARG A 399 -9.69 6.32 1.60
C ARG A 399 -8.17 6.35 1.73
N LYS A 400 -7.63 7.30 2.50
CA LYS A 400 -6.18 7.46 2.71
C LYS A 400 -5.56 6.29 3.48
N GLU A 401 -6.31 5.69 4.39
CA GLU A 401 -5.91 4.53 5.19
C GLU A 401 -6.15 3.19 4.48
N HIS A 402 -6.72 3.18 3.27
CA HIS A 402 -7.14 1.98 2.53
C HIS A 402 -8.14 1.08 3.30
N ARG A 403 -8.98 1.67 4.15
CA ARG A 403 -10.04 0.99 4.93
C ARG A 403 -11.35 0.93 4.13
N THR A 404 -11.30 0.25 2.99
CA THR A 404 -12.36 0.26 1.95
C THR A 404 -13.68 -0.37 2.39
N ALA A 405 -13.62 -1.43 3.19
CA ALA A 405 -14.81 -2.10 3.73
C ALA A 405 -15.62 -1.19 4.66
N GLU A 406 -14.95 -0.48 5.58
CA GLU A 406 -15.60 0.45 6.50
C GLU A 406 -16.09 1.71 5.77
N ALA A 407 -15.35 2.19 4.77
CA ALA A 407 -15.83 3.27 3.90
C ALA A 407 -17.14 2.90 3.20
N THR A 408 -17.26 1.66 2.72
CA THR A 408 -18.48 1.16 2.08
C THR A 408 -19.64 1.07 3.08
N GLN A 409 -19.39 0.61 4.30
CA GLN A 409 -20.39 0.64 5.38
C GLN A 409 -20.88 2.06 5.67
N LEU A 410 -19.95 3.01 5.74
CA LEU A 410 -20.28 4.42 5.97
C LEU A 410 -21.13 5.01 4.83
N VAL A 411 -20.84 4.67 3.57
CA VAL A 411 -21.65 5.08 2.41
C VAL A 411 -23.09 4.54 2.50
N MET A 412 -23.27 3.30 2.94
CA MET A 412 -24.61 2.72 3.15
C MET A 412 -25.37 3.48 4.25
N GLU A 413 -24.71 3.82 5.37
CA GLU A 413 -25.31 4.62 6.46
C GLU A 413 -25.76 6.02 5.98
N ILE A 414 -24.95 6.68 5.16
CA ILE A 414 -25.27 7.99 4.58
C ILE A 414 -26.49 7.90 3.67
N THR A 415 -26.52 6.87 2.81
CA THR A 415 -27.63 6.64 1.87
C THR A 415 -28.93 6.32 2.61
N ASN A 416 -28.86 5.49 3.66
CA ASN A 416 -30.01 5.17 4.52
C ASN A 416 -30.54 6.39 5.28
N SER A 417 -29.67 7.35 5.58
CA SER A 417 -30.03 8.63 6.20
C SER A 417 -30.66 9.63 5.20
N GLY A 418 -30.79 9.25 3.92
CA GLY A 418 -31.37 10.08 2.86
C GLY A 418 -30.43 11.18 2.34
N LEU A 419 -29.15 11.15 2.72
CA LEU A 419 -28.13 12.07 2.23
C LEU A 419 -27.55 11.57 0.90
N GLN A 420 -27.16 12.50 0.03
CA GLN A 420 -26.52 12.18 -1.25
C GLN A 420 -25.05 12.56 -1.23
N LEU A 421 -24.20 11.60 -1.58
CA LEU A 421 -22.78 11.82 -1.84
C LEU A 421 -22.58 12.37 -3.26
N ASP A 422 -21.49 13.10 -3.44
CA ASP A 422 -21.10 13.60 -4.75
C ASP A 422 -20.37 12.52 -5.58
N LEU A 423 -20.30 12.77 -6.89
CA LEU A 423 -19.65 11.90 -7.86
C LEU A 423 -18.17 11.66 -7.51
N GLU A 424 -17.47 12.73 -7.11
CA GLU A 424 -16.04 12.68 -6.79
C GLU A 424 -15.76 11.76 -5.59
N THR A 425 -16.63 11.74 -4.57
CA THR A 425 -16.48 10.83 -3.43
C THR A 425 -16.69 9.37 -3.84
N TYR A 426 -17.65 9.05 -4.70
CA TYR A 426 -17.81 7.68 -5.20
C TYR A 426 -16.62 7.22 -6.03
N ASP A 427 -16.20 8.02 -7.03
CA ASP A 427 -15.09 7.67 -7.92
C ASP A 427 -13.80 7.43 -7.13
N SER A 428 -13.52 8.30 -6.16
CA SER A 428 -12.34 8.20 -5.31
C SER A 428 -12.31 6.97 -4.40
N LEU A 429 -13.46 6.54 -3.89
CA LEU A 429 -13.59 5.32 -3.08
C LEU A 429 -13.51 4.05 -3.93
N ILE A 430 -14.09 4.06 -5.14
CA ILE A 430 -14.00 2.96 -6.10
C ILE A 430 -12.55 2.78 -6.55
N GLU A 431 -11.85 3.85 -6.92
CA GLU A 431 -10.43 3.82 -7.29
C GLU A 431 -9.56 3.25 -6.16
N ALA A 432 -9.80 3.68 -4.92
CA ALA A 432 -9.09 3.15 -3.75
C ALA A 432 -9.37 1.65 -3.52
N SER A 433 -10.63 1.23 -3.65
CA SER A 433 -11.05 -0.17 -3.51
C SER A 433 -10.42 -1.06 -4.59
N MET A 434 -10.39 -0.60 -5.85
CA MET A 434 -9.74 -1.30 -6.95
C MET A 434 -8.22 -1.42 -6.75
N SER A 435 -7.58 -0.37 -6.27
CA SER A 435 -6.13 -0.35 -5.97
C SER A 435 -5.77 -1.29 -4.81
N SER A 436 -6.65 -1.42 -3.82
CA SER A 436 -6.51 -2.33 -2.68
C SER A 436 -6.96 -3.77 -2.97
N GLN A 437 -7.40 -4.08 -4.19
CA GLN A 437 -7.98 -5.37 -4.61
C GLN A 437 -9.23 -5.79 -3.81
N ASP A 438 -9.92 -4.84 -3.18
CA ASP A 438 -11.20 -5.05 -2.52
C ASP A 438 -12.35 -4.87 -3.53
N PHE A 439 -12.47 -5.85 -4.43
CA PHE A 439 -13.45 -5.81 -5.52
C PHE A 439 -14.89 -5.82 -4.99
N GLN A 440 -15.14 -6.45 -3.84
CA GLN A 440 -16.49 -6.54 -3.28
C GLN A 440 -16.99 -5.16 -2.84
N SER A 441 -16.15 -4.38 -2.17
CA SER A 441 -16.46 -2.99 -1.81
C SER A 441 -16.67 -2.14 -3.06
N ALA A 442 -15.79 -2.26 -4.08
CA ALA A 442 -15.93 -1.52 -5.34
C ALA A 442 -17.28 -1.79 -6.04
N PHE A 443 -17.70 -3.06 -6.11
CA PHE A 443 -18.99 -3.42 -6.71
C PHE A 443 -20.18 -2.93 -5.88
N SER A 444 -20.09 -2.99 -4.55
CA SER A 444 -21.15 -2.47 -3.68
C SER A 444 -21.31 -0.96 -3.85
N LEU A 445 -20.20 -0.20 -3.84
CA LEU A 445 -20.20 1.24 -4.05
C LEU A 445 -20.79 1.63 -5.41
N PHE A 446 -20.47 0.88 -6.46
CA PHE A 446 -21.03 1.11 -7.79
C PHE A 446 -22.53 0.84 -7.85
N ARG A 447 -23.01 -0.24 -7.19
CA ARG A 447 -24.44 -0.52 -7.07
C ARG A 447 -25.16 0.60 -6.30
N ASP A 448 -24.59 1.05 -5.18
CA ASP A 448 -25.17 2.14 -4.39
C ASP A 448 -25.27 3.42 -5.22
N MET A 449 -24.24 3.74 -6.02
CA MET A 449 -24.24 4.87 -6.95
C MET A 449 -25.33 4.75 -8.04
N ARG A 450 -25.58 3.54 -8.54
CA ARG A 450 -26.68 3.25 -9.49
C ARG A 450 -28.05 3.46 -8.84
N GLU A 451 -28.23 2.98 -7.61
CA GLU A 451 -29.47 3.07 -6.82
C GLU A 451 -29.78 4.50 -6.38
N ALA A 452 -28.75 5.26 -6.00
CA ALA A 452 -28.82 6.69 -5.69
C ALA A 452 -29.13 7.58 -6.91
N ARG A 453 -29.22 6.99 -8.11
CA ARG A 453 -29.51 7.67 -9.40
C ARG A 453 -28.51 8.77 -9.76
N VAL A 454 -27.23 8.56 -9.45
CA VAL A 454 -26.16 9.44 -9.92
C VAL A 454 -26.12 9.38 -11.46
N PRO A 455 -26.08 10.53 -12.17
CA PRO A 455 -26.31 10.56 -13.62
C PRO A 455 -25.11 10.11 -14.45
N ASP A 456 -23.87 10.33 -13.99
CA ASP A 456 -22.65 9.94 -14.70
C ASP A 456 -22.03 8.71 -14.04
N LEU A 457 -22.12 7.56 -14.72
CA LEU A 457 -21.52 6.29 -14.27
C LEU A 457 -20.29 5.89 -15.08
N LYS A 458 -19.94 6.67 -16.13
CA LYS A 458 -18.95 6.25 -17.13
C LYS A 458 -17.54 6.18 -16.55
N GLY A 459 -17.17 7.17 -15.74
CA GLY A 459 -15.88 7.24 -15.06
C GLY A 459 -15.65 6.01 -14.18
N SER A 460 -16.58 5.75 -13.25
CA SER A 460 -16.48 4.65 -12.30
C SER A 460 -16.54 3.27 -12.97
N TYR A 461 -17.38 3.09 -14.01
CA TYR A 461 -17.41 1.87 -14.82
C TYR A 461 -16.04 1.56 -15.44
N LEU A 462 -15.41 2.57 -16.06
CA LEU A 462 -14.10 2.42 -16.67
C LEU A 462 -13.02 2.08 -15.62
N THR A 463 -13.03 2.75 -14.47
CA THR A 463 -12.12 2.49 -13.35
C THR A 463 -12.20 1.03 -12.89
N ILE A 464 -13.42 0.48 -12.74
CA ILE A 464 -13.61 -0.92 -12.36
C ILE A 464 -13.11 -1.86 -13.46
N MET A 465 -13.50 -1.64 -14.72
CA MET A 465 -13.09 -2.49 -15.85
C MET A 465 -11.58 -2.52 -16.04
N THR A 466 -10.92 -1.36 -15.99
CA THR A 466 -9.45 -1.25 -16.08
C THR A 466 -8.77 -1.90 -14.87
N GLY A 467 -9.24 -1.62 -13.65
CA GLY A 467 -8.67 -2.22 -12.44
C GLY A 467 -8.78 -3.75 -12.41
N LEU A 468 -9.89 -4.32 -12.87
CA LEU A 468 -10.04 -5.79 -12.97
C LEU A 468 -9.12 -6.40 -14.05
N MET A 469 -8.91 -5.68 -15.15
CA MET A 469 -7.99 -6.09 -16.21
C MET A 469 -6.54 -6.11 -15.72
N GLU A 470 -6.10 -5.05 -15.05
CA GLU A 470 -4.76 -4.92 -14.47
C GLU A 470 -4.49 -5.98 -13.39
N ASN A 471 -5.50 -6.31 -12.57
CA ASN A 471 -5.40 -7.35 -11.56
C ASN A 471 -5.64 -8.78 -12.11
N HIS A 472 -5.85 -8.93 -13.41
CA HIS A 472 -6.00 -10.22 -14.11
C HIS A 472 -7.15 -11.08 -13.56
N ARG A 473 -8.32 -10.48 -13.32
CA ARG A 473 -9.53 -11.13 -12.78
C ARG A 473 -10.66 -11.20 -13.83
N PRO A 474 -10.51 -11.97 -14.93
CA PRO A 474 -11.49 -11.99 -16.01
C PRO A 474 -12.87 -12.54 -15.60
N GLU A 475 -12.93 -13.38 -14.55
CA GLU A 475 -14.19 -13.91 -14.01
C GLU A 475 -15.05 -12.80 -13.42
N LEU A 476 -14.42 -11.89 -12.69
CA LEU A 476 -15.09 -10.73 -12.10
C LEU A 476 -15.47 -9.70 -13.17
N MET A 477 -14.64 -9.54 -14.21
CA MET A 477 -14.98 -8.67 -15.34
C MET A 477 -16.26 -9.14 -16.06
N ALA A 478 -16.36 -10.46 -16.31
CA ALA A 478 -17.54 -11.04 -16.94
C ALA A 478 -18.79 -10.86 -16.08
N ALA A 479 -18.70 -11.16 -14.78
CA ALA A 479 -19.82 -11.01 -13.85
C ALA A 479 -20.28 -9.53 -13.74
N PHE A 480 -19.33 -8.60 -13.62
CA PHE A 480 -19.64 -7.17 -13.55
C PHE A 480 -20.29 -6.67 -14.84
N LEU A 481 -19.78 -7.07 -16.00
CA LEU A 481 -20.34 -6.68 -17.29
C LEU A 481 -21.77 -7.23 -17.47
N ASP A 482 -22.04 -8.47 -17.07
CA ASP A 482 -23.39 -9.04 -17.08
C ASP A 482 -24.38 -8.29 -16.15
N GLU A 483 -23.90 -7.69 -15.05
CA GLU A 483 -24.73 -6.89 -14.14
C GLU A 483 -25.11 -5.51 -14.71
N VAL A 484 -24.22 -4.92 -15.51
CA VAL A 484 -24.34 -3.52 -15.97
C VAL A 484 -24.81 -3.38 -17.41
N VAL A 485 -24.75 -4.44 -18.22
CA VAL A 485 -25.08 -4.39 -19.66
C VAL A 485 -26.52 -3.96 -19.95
N GLU A 486 -27.44 -4.15 -19.01
CA GLU A 486 -28.84 -3.73 -19.15
C GLU A 486 -29.09 -2.29 -18.67
N ASP A 487 -28.11 -1.61 -18.06
CA ASP A 487 -28.27 -0.23 -17.57
C ASP A 487 -28.06 0.78 -18.72
N PRO A 488 -29.10 1.57 -19.10
CA PRO A 488 -28.98 2.50 -20.22
C PRO A 488 -28.02 3.67 -19.96
N ARG A 489 -27.57 3.87 -18.71
CA ARG A 489 -26.58 4.89 -18.35
C ARG A 489 -25.14 4.47 -18.66
N ILE A 490 -24.92 3.19 -18.98
CA ILE A 490 -23.59 2.61 -19.21
C ILE A 490 -23.51 2.17 -20.67
N GLU A 491 -22.54 2.71 -21.40
CA GLU A 491 -22.29 2.35 -22.79
C GLU A 491 -21.28 1.20 -22.86
N VAL A 492 -21.78 -0.04 -22.83
CA VAL A 492 -20.94 -1.23 -23.05
C VAL A 492 -20.60 -1.33 -24.53
N ALA A 493 -19.30 -1.43 -24.85
CA ALA A 493 -18.82 -1.50 -26.22
C ALA A 493 -18.27 -2.90 -26.58
N THR A 494 -18.15 -3.18 -27.87
CA THR A 494 -17.46 -4.38 -28.40
C THR A 494 -16.07 -4.58 -27.79
N HIS A 495 -15.38 -3.48 -27.49
CA HIS A 495 -14.06 -3.50 -26.86
C HIS A 495 -14.07 -4.21 -25.48
N ASP A 496 -15.10 -4.00 -24.67
CA ASP A 496 -15.16 -4.55 -23.31
C ASP A 496 -15.25 -6.09 -23.33
N TRP A 497 -16.08 -6.62 -24.22
CA TRP A 497 -16.17 -8.05 -24.50
C TRP A 497 -14.84 -8.64 -24.98
N ASN A 498 -14.16 -7.92 -25.89
CA ASN A 498 -12.86 -8.34 -26.40
C ASN A 498 -11.81 -8.41 -25.31
N SER A 499 -11.79 -7.45 -24.39
CA SER A 499 -10.87 -7.45 -23.25
C SER A 499 -11.09 -8.66 -22.35
N ILE A 500 -12.35 -9.03 -22.07
CA ILE A 500 -12.67 -10.22 -21.26
C ILE A 500 -12.25 -11.51 -21.98
N ILE A 501 -12.58 -11.63 -23.27
CA ILE A 501 -12.20 -12.79 -24.11
C ILE A 501 -10.68 -12.93 -24.15
N HIS A 502 -9.97 -11.82 -24.39
CA HIS A 502 -8.51 -11.78 -24.42
C HIS A 502 -7.91 -12.21 -23.07
N ALA A 503 -8.44 -11.69 -21.96
CA ALA A 503 -7.98 -12.02 -20.62
C ALA A 503 -8.18 -13.51 -20.29
N PHE A 504 -9.34 -14.11 -20.61
CA PHE A 504 -9.55 -15.54 -20.46
C PHE A 504 -8.64 -16.38 -21.36
N CYS A 505 -8.43 -15.99 -22.62
CA CYS A 505 -7.50 -16.65 -23.53
C CYS A 505 -6.06 -16.61 -23.00
N LYS A 506 -5.61 -15.47 -22.47
CA LYS A 506 -4.28 -15.30 -21.87
C LYS A 506 -4.11 -16.12 -20.59
N ALA A 507 -5.18 -16.29 -19.81
CA ALA A 507 -5.22 -17.17 -18.64
C ALA A 507 -5.36 -18.68 -18.97
N GLY A 508 -5.47 -19.06 -20.25
CA GLY A 508 -5.67 -20.44 -20.69
C GLY A 508 -7.09 -21.00 -20.48
N ARG A 509 -8.03 -20.18 -20.00
CA ARG A 509 -9.43 -20.56 -19.70
C ARG A 509 -10.32 -20.45 -20.95
N LEU A 510 -10.05 -21.26 -21.98
CA LEU A 510 -10.72 -21.14 -23.28
C LEU A 510 -12.23 -21.40 -23.28
N GLU A 511 -12.74 -22.26 -22.40
CA GLU A 511 -14.19 -22.51 -22.34
C GLU A 511 -14.96 -21.28 -21.83
N ASP A 512 -14.36 -20.52 -20.90
CA ASP A 512 -14.95 -19.27 -20.41
C ASP A 512 -14.83 -18.16 -21.46
N ALA A 513 -13.71 -18.08 -22.19
CA ALA A 513 -13.58 -17.21 -23.36
C ALA A 513 -14.66 -17.51 -24.42
N ARG A 514 -14.91 -18.79 -24.71
CA ARG A 514 -15.94 -19.23 -25.65
C ARG A 514 -17.35 -18.93 -25.15
N ARG A 515 -17.61 -19.08 -23.84
CA ARG A 515 -18.89 -18.73 -23.23
C ARG A 515 -19.15 -17.23 -23.35
N THR A 516 -18.14 -16.41 -23.08
CA THR A 516 -18.17 -14.95 -23.25
C THR A 516 -18.43 -14.55 -24.71
N PHE A 517 -17.72 -15.16 -25.67
CA PHE A 517 -17.94 -14.93 -27.10
C PHE A 517 -19.37 -15.25 -27.55
N ARG A 518 -19.95 -16.37 -27.08
CA ARG A 518 -21.35 -16.71 -27.36
C ARG A 518 -22.32 -15.71 -26.74
N ARG A 519 -22.03 -15.23 -25.53
CA ARG A 519 -22.84 -14.22 -24.84
C ARG A 519 -22.84 -12.87 -25.58
N MET A 520 -21.66 -12.42 -26.02
CA MET A 520 -21.49 -11.24 -26.87
C MET A 520 -22.39 -11.31 -28.12
N ILE A 521 -22.36 -12.44 -28.84
CA ILE A 521 -23.21 -12.65 -30.03
C ILE A 521 -24.70 -12.67 -29.67
N PHE A 522 -25.07 -13.33 -28.56
CA PHE A 522 -26.46 -13.42 -28.10
C PHE A 522 -27.04 -12.04 -27.80
N LEU A 523 -26.24 -11.14 -27.19
CA LEU A 523 -26.60 -9.75 -26.91
C LEU A 523 -26.46 -8.82 -28.13
N GLN A 524 -26.27 -9.40 -29.33
CA GLN A 524 -26.15 -8.69 -30.61
C GLN A 524 -24.95 -7.74 -30.74
N PHE A 525 -23.91 -7.92 -29.93
CA PHE A 525 -22.62 -7.26 -30.17
C PHE A 525 -21.88 -7.97 -31.30
N GLU A 526 -21.50 -7.26 -32.35
CA GLU A 526 -20.79 -7.83 -33.51
C GLU A 526 -19.31 -8.10 -33.18
N PRO A 527 -18.83 -9.36 -33.29
CA PRO A 527 -17.41 -9.66 -33.15
C PRO A 527 -16.56 -8.97 -34.22
N ASN A 528 -15.41 -8.43 -33.83
CA ASN A 528 -14.48 -7.76 -34.74
C ASN A 528 -13.17 -8.58 -34.90
N ASP A 529 -12.24 -8.02 -35.66
CA ASP A 529 -10.91 -8.59 -35.91
C ASP A 529 -10.16 -8.96 -34.62
N GLN A 530 -10.20 -8.09 -33.60
CA GLN A 530 -9.55 -8.32 -32.31
C GLN A 530 -10.19 -9.47 -31.51
N THR A 531 -11.50 -9.64 -31.62
CA THR A 531 -12.22 -10.78 -31.02
C THR A 531 -11.66 -12.10 -31.56
N TYR A 532 -11.63 -12.22 -32.90
CA TYR A 532 -11.17 -13.44 -33.56
C TYR A 532 -9.67 -13.67 -33.35
N LEU A 533 -8.84 -12.62 -33.43
CA LEU A 533 -7.40 -12.71 -33.17
C LEU A 533 -7.10 -13.24 -31.76
N SER A 534 -7.81 -12.74 -30.75
CA SER A 534 -7.63 -13.20 -29.36
C SER A 534 -8.00 -14.68 -29.18
N LEU A 535 -9.10 -15.11 -29.81
CA LEU A 535 -9.52 -16.52 -29.78
C LEU A 535 -8.54 -17.43 -30.53
N ILE A 536 -8.06 -17.03 -31.72
CA ILE A 536 -7.08 -17.80 -32.49
C ILE A 536 -5.80 -17.97 -31.68
N ASN A 537 -5.26 -16.88 -31.12
CA ASN A 537 -4.07 -16.93 -30.28
C ASN A 537 -4.27 -17.86 -29.08
N GLY A 538 -5.43 -17.78 -28.40
CA GLY A 538 -5.77 -18.68 -27.30
C GLY A 538 -5.88 -20.15 -27.73
N TYR A 539 -6.43 -20.45 -28.91
CA TYR A 539 -6.49 -21.81 -29.42
C TYR A 539 -5.12 -22.35 -29.84
N VAL A 540 -4.26 -21.48 -30.39
CA VAL A 540 -2.89 -21.82 -30.79
C VAL A 540 -2.02 -22.16 -29.58
N THR A 541 -2.13 -21.42 -28.47
CA THR A 541 -1.34 -21.69 -27.25
C THR A 541 -1.67 -23.04 -26.61
N ILE A 542 -2.86 -23.59 -26.84
CA ILE A 542 -3.32 -24.90 -26.33
C ILE A 542 -3.37 -25.95 -27.47
N GLU A 543 -2.80 -25.64 -28.63
CA GLU A 543 -2.69 -26.53 -29.81
C GLU A 543 -4.04 -27.09 -30.34
N LYS A 544 -5.16 -26.37 -30.09
CA LYS A 544 -6.51 -26.74 -30.52
C LYS A 544 -6.85 -26.20 -31.92
N TYR A 545 -6.06 -26.57 -32.93
CA TYR A 545 -6.18 -26.02 -34.30
C TYR A 545 -7.53 -26.29 -35.00
N PHE A 546 -8.23 -27.37 -34.66
CA PHE A 546 -9.57 -27.65 -35.21
C PHE A 546 -10.59 -26.56 -34.83
N SER A 547 -10.45 -25.95 -33.65
CA SER A 547 -11.32 -24.83 -33.26
C SER A 547 -11.04 -23.58 -34.11
N VAL A 548 -9.79 -23.38 -34.53
CA VAL A 548 -9.40 -22.31 -35.46
C VAL A 548 -10.01 -22.53 -36.85
N LEU A 549 -10.08 -23.78 -37.33
CA LEU A 549 -10.78 -24.12 -38.57
C LEU A 549 -12.28 -23.77 -38.49
N MET A 550 -12.92 -24.03 -37.34
CA MET A 550 -14.32 -23.64 -37.13
C MET A 550 -14.50 -22.12 -37.11
N LEU A 551 -13.58 -21.38 -36.47
CA LEU A 551 -13.58 -19.92 -36.53
C LEU A 551 -13.40 -19.40 -37.96
N TRP A 552 -12.53 -20.02 -38.77
CA TRP A 552 -12.35 -19.66 -40.18
C TRP A 552 -13.66 -19.79 -40.96
N ASN A 553 -14.42 -20.88 -40.78
CA ASN A 553 -15.71 -21.05 -41.44
C ASN A 553 -16.75 -20.01 -41.01
N GLU A 554 -16.64 -19.47 -39.80
CA GLU A 554 -17.48 -18.36 -39.34
C GLU A 554 -17.05 -17.03 -39.95
N VAL A 555 -15.77 -16.70 -39.88
CA VAL A 555 -15.19 -15.47 -40.44
C VAL A 555 -15.39 -15.41 -41.95
N LYS A 556 -15.12 -16.51 -42.68
CA LYS A 556 -15.32 -16.61 -44.14
C LYS A 556 -16.72 -16.21 -44.59
N ARG A 557 -17.76 -16.52 -43.80
CA ARG A 557 -19.15 -16.14 -44.11
C ARG A 557 -19.46 -14.69 -43.79
N LYS A 558 -18.71 -14.06 -42.89
CA LYS A 558 -18.90 -12.68 -42.41
C LYS A 558 -17.99 -11.66 -43.12
N VAL A 559 -16.93 -12.09 -43.79
CA VAL A 559 -16.07 -11.21 -44.62
C VAL A 559 -16.75 -10.97 -45.97
N SER A 560 -17.23 -9.74 -46.19
CA SER A 560 -17.82 -9.27 -47.45
C SER A 560 -17.06 -8.09 -48.02
N ASN A 561 -17.13 -7.88 -49.35
CA ASN A 561 -16.40 -6.83 -50.07
C ASN A 561 -16.93 -5.41 -49.82
N ASP A 562 -18.12 -5.27 -49.24
CA ASP A 562 -18.78 -3.98 -49.04
C ASP A 562 -18.54 -3.51 -47.59
N GLY A 563 -17.57 -2.61 -47.42
CA GLY A 563 -16.91 -2.29 -46.15
C GLY A 563 -17.73 -1.59 -45.06
N GLN A 564 -19.02 -1.85 -44.96
CA GLN A 564 -19.90 -1.23 -43.96
C GLN A 564 -20.54 -2.20 -42.96
N LYS A 565 -20.58 -3.51 -43.21
CA LYS A 565 -21.04 -4.54 -42.24
C LYS A 565 -20.33 -5.88 -42.46
N GLY A 566 -19.18 -6.07 -41.82
CA GLY A 566 -18.41 -7.32 -41.89
C GLY A 566 -17.14 -7.24 -41.04
N VAL A 567 -16.60 -8.41 -40.68
CA VAL A 567 -15.34 -8.50 -39.92
C VAL A 567 -14.20 -7.93 -40.77
N LYS A 568 -13.47 -6.96 -40.22
CA LYS A 568 -12.28 -6.42 -40.88
C LYS A 568 -11.23 -7.52 -41.02
N PHE A 569 -10.97 -7.93 -42.25
CA PHE A 569 -9.93 -8.91 -42.54
C PHE A 569 -8.62 -8.15 -42.77
N ASP A 570 -7.74 -8.13 -41.78
CA ASP A 570 -6.46 -7.40 -41.83
C ASP A 570 -5.26 -8.34 -41.86
N HIS A 571 -4.05 -7.80 -42.06
CA HIS A 571 -2.83 -8.60 -42.14
C HIS A 571 -2.60 -9.45 -40.88
N ASN A 572 -2.92 -8.93 -39.70
CA ASN A 572 -2.71 -9.64 -38.44
C ASN A 572 -3.61 -10.87 -38.32
N LEU A 573 -4.90 -10.72 -38.65
CA LEU A 573 -5.85 -11.82 -38.61
C LEU A 573 -5.51 -12.88 -39.67
N VAL A 574 -5.05 -12.45 -40.85
CA VAL A 574 -4.56 -13.33 -41.92
C VAL A 574 -3.36 -14.15 -41.47
N ASP A 575 -2.33 -13.51 -40.93
CA ASP A 575 -1.11 -14.18 -40.49
C ASP A 575 -1.41 -15.17 -39.36
N ALA A 576 -2.29 -14.80 -38.42
CA ALA A 576 -2.74 -15.69 -37.35
C ALA A 576 -3.47 -16.93 -37.89
N PHE A 577 -4.38 -16.77 -38.86
CA PHE A 577 -5.06 -17.90 -39.51
C PHE A 577 -4.09 -18.78 -40.30
N LEU A 578 -3.20 -18.19 -41.11
CA LEU A 578 -2.22 -18.93 -41.89
C LEU A 578 -1.29 -19.73 -40.97
N TYR A 579 -0.74 -19.11 -39.94
CA TYR A 579 0.12 -19.78 -38.96
C TYR A 579 -0.60 -20.96 -38.29
N ALA A 580 -1.79 -20.72 -37.75
CA ALA A 580 -2.55 -21.71 -37.00
C ALA A 580 -3.02 -22.88 -37.88
N LEU A 581 -3.52 -22.61 -39.09
CA LEU A 581 -4.04 -23.64 -39.99
C LEU A 581 -2.92 -24.46 -40.62
N VAL A 582 -1.75 -23.86 -40.91
CA VAL A 582 -0.55 -24.60 -41.35
C VAL A 582 -0.05 -25.52 -40.23
N LYS A 583 0.03 -25.01 -39.00
CA LYS A 583 0.41 -25.83 -37.83
C LYS A 583 -0.57 -26.98 -37.58
N GLY A 584 -1.85 -26.76 -37.82
CA GLY A 584 -2.90 -27.78 -37.73
C GLY A 584 -3.03 -28.71 -38.93
N GLY A 585 -2.25 -28.53 -40.01
CA GLY A 585 -2.31 -29.38 -41.21
C GLY A 585 -3.53 -29.17 -42.10
N PHE A 586 -4.31 -28.09 -41.92
CA PHE A 586 -5.55 -27.82 -42.65
C PHE A 586 -5.29 -27.06 -43.96
N PHE A 587 -4.54 -27.67 -44.90
CA PHE A 587 -4.08 -27.01 -46.12
C PHE A 587 -5.22 -26.51 -47.04
N ASP A 588 -6.36 -27.19 -47.08
CA ASP A 588 -7.53 -26.71 -47.85
C ASP A 588 -8.06 -25.38 -47.30
N ALA A 589 -8.04 -25.20 -45.98
CA ALA A 589 -8.44 -23.95 -45.35
C ALA A 589 -7.37 -22.87 -45.52
N VAL A 590 -6.08 -23.23 -45.51
CA VAL A 590 -4.97 -22.31 -45.82
C VAL A 590 -5.13 -21.74 -47.22
N MET A 591 -5.44 -22.58 -48.22
CA MET A 591 -5.68 -22.12 -49.59
C MET A 591 -6.88 -21.17 -49.67
N GLN A 592 -7.96 -21.46 -48.94
CA GLN A 592 -9.12 -20.57 -48.87
C GLN A 592 -8.78 -19.21 -48.22
N VAL A 593 -7.91 -19.18 -47.21
CA VAL A 593 -7.43 -17.92 -46.61
C VAL A 593 -6.63 -17.12 -47.64
N VAL A 594 -5.73 -17.76 -48.39
CA VAL A 594 -4.91 -17.12 -49.43
C VAL A 594 -5.77 -16.61 -50.59
N GLU A 595 -6.77 -17.36 -51.03
CA GLU A 595 -7.73 -16.90 -52.04
C GLU A 595 -8.48 -15.65 -51.54
N LYS A 596 -8.95 -15.69 -50.28
CA LYS A 596 -9.66 -14.55 -49.67
C LYS A 596 -8.79 -13.32 -49.49
N THR A 597 -7.50 -13.47 -49.18
CA THR A 597 -6.57 -12.32 -49.07
C THR A 597 -6.31 -11.66 -50.42
N GLN A 598 -6.22 -12.46 -51.49
CA GLN A 598 -6.11 -11.96 -52.86
C GLN A 598 -7.37 -11.20 -53.29
N GLU A 599 -8.56 -11.75 -53.00
CA GLU A 599 -9.86 -11.08 -53.24
C GLU A 599 -9.92 -9.71 -52.54
N MET A 600 -9.47 -9.64 -51.29
CA MET A 600 -9.49 -8.44 -50.46
C MET A 600 -8.31 -7.49 -50.71
N LYS A 601 -7.41 -7.82 -51.66
CA LYS A 601 -6.18 -7.07 -52.00
C LYS A 601 -5.27 -6.80 -50.80
N ILE A 602 -5.22 -7.71 -49.84
CA ILE A 602 -4.34 -7.66 -48.67
C ILE A 602 -2.98 -8.22 -49.10
N PHE A 603 -1.95 -7.38 -49.14
CA PHE A 603 -0.61 -7.76 -49.61
C PHE A 603 0.15 -8.57 -48.54
N VAL A 604 -0.12 -9.87 -48.46
CA VAL A 604 0.71 -10.77 -47.63
C VAL A 604 2.08 -10.85 -48.29
N ASP A 605 3.14 -10.55 -47.54
CA ASP A 605 4.49 -10.48 -48.10
C ASP A 605 4.80 -11.75 -48.87
N LYS A 606 5.15 -11.59 -50.14
CA LYS A 606 5.36 -12.67 -51.12
C LYS A 606 6.41 -13.69 -50.65
N TRP A 607 7.17 -13.40 -49.61
CA TRP A 607 8.18 -14.26 -49.00
C TRP A 607 7.65 -15.17 -47.89
N SER A 608 6.61 -14.80 -47.12
CA SER A 608 6.11 -15.65 -46.02
C SER A 608 5.31 -16.85 -46.55
N ALA A 609 4.38 -16.63 -47.49
CA ALA A 609 3.62 -17.70 -48.14
C ALA A 609 4.51 -18.60 -49.03
N TRP A 610 5.53 -18.02 -49.67
CA TRP A 610 6.43 -18.74 -50.59
C TRP A 610 7.48 -19.58 -49.84
N ILE A 611 7.87 -19.20 -48.61
CA ILE A 611 8.71 -20.04 -47.72
C ILE A 611 7.91 -21.24 -47.19
N PHE A 612 6.66 -21.06 -46.77
CA PHE A 612 5.83 -22.17 -46.29
C PHE A 612 5.47 -23.19 -47.38
N LEU A 613 5.27 -22.74 -48.63
CA LEU A 613 5.04 -23.63 -49.77
C LEU A 613 6.32 -24.37 -50.22
N ASN A 614 7.49 -23.73 -50.17
CA ASN A 614 8.76 -24.34 -50.57
C ASN A 614 9.30 -25.35 -49.53
N ILE A 615 9.00 -25.19 -48.24
CA ILE A 615 9.33 -26.21 -47.22
C ILE A 615 8.60 -27.54 -47.50
N LEU A 616 7.41 -27.49 -48.11
CA LEU A 616 6.65 -28.68 -48.54
C LEU A 616 7.20 -29.31 -49.84
N LEU A 617 7.82 -28.51 -50.72
CA LEU A 617 8.37 -28.95 -52.02
C LEU A 617 9.83 -29.45 -51.94
N LEU A 618 10.58 -29.10 -50.89
CA LEU A 618 12.01 -29.45 -50.74
C LEU A 618 12.27 -30.75 -49.94
N LEU A 619 11.26 -31.35 -49.33
CA LEU A 619 11.41 -32.60 -48.56
C LEU A 619 11.82 -33.87 -49.36
N PRO A 620 11.70 -33.97 -50.70
CA PRO A 620 12.17 -35.16 -51.42
C PRO A 620 13.57 -35.02 -52.10
N LEU A 621 14.30 -33.91 -51.94
CA LEU A 621 15.48 -33.62 -52.79
C LEU A 621 16.86 -33.53 -52.11
N VAL A 622 17.04 -34.13 -50.92
CA VAL A 622 18.40 -34.37 -50.36
C VAL A 622 18.60 -35.87 -50.11
N THR A 623 19.50 -36.47 -50.89
CA THR A 623 19.89 -37.89 -50.91
C THR A 623 21.15 -38.14 -50.03
N PRO A 624 21.81 -39.33 -50.03
CA PRO A 624 21.53 -40.57 -49.30
C PRO A 624 22.74 -41.04 -48.43
N VAL A 625 22.65 -42.16 -47.69
CA VAL A 625 23.70 -43.21 -47.47
C VAL A 625 23.34 -44.12 -46.27
N SER A 626 23.04 -45.37 -46.61
CA SER A 626 23.44 -46.64 -45.98
C SER A 626 23.22 -46.89 -44.48
N THR A 627 22.37 -47.86 -44.14
CA THR A 627 22.79 -49.26 -43.97
C THR A 627 21.57 -50.18 -44.08
N ALA A 628 21.74 -51.27 -44.82
CA ALA A 628 20.76 -52.34 -44.94
C ALA A 628 20.77 -53.19 -43.66
N SER A 629 19.60 -53.44 -43.07
CA SER A 629 19.28 -54.79 -42.57
C SER A 629 17.77 -54.95 -42.37
N HIS A 630 17.22 -55.92 -43.10
CA HIS A 630 15.96 -56.65 -42.86
C HIS A 630 14.65 -55.95 -43.25
N ALA A 631 14.12 -56.42 -44.38
CA ALA A 631 12.70 -56.58 -44.54
C ALA A 631 12.13 -57.32 -43.30
N ILE A 632 11.12 -56.73 -42.67
CA ILE A 632 10.10 -57.51 -41.97
C ILE A 632 8.78 -57.31 -42.74
N PRO A 633 8.04 -58.40 -43.02
CA PRO A 633 6.83 -58.34 -43.81
C PRO A 633 5.66 -57.72 -43.05
N ILE A 634 4.67 -57.34 -43.84
CA ILE A 634 3.26 -57.08 -43.53
C ILE A 634 2.74 -57.98 -42.39
N ASN A 635 2.51 -57.40 -41.23
CA ASN A 635 1.44 -57.73 -40.27
C ASN A 635 1.18 -56.43 -39.48
N GLY A 636 -0.08 -56.04 -39.32
CA GLY A 636 -0.44 -54.78 -38.66
C GLY A 636 0.30 -54.59 -37.34
N THR A 637 0.83 -53.39 -37.10
CA THR A 637 1.55 -53.03 -35.87
C THR A 637 0.68 -53.10 -34.62
N CYS A 638 -0.65 -53.17 -34.82
CA CYS A 638 -1.64 -53.35 -33.77
C CYS A 638 -2.08 -54.80 -33.72
N HIS A 639 -1.98 -55.39 -32.52
CA HIS A 639 -2.49 -56.71 -32.20
C HIS A 639 -3.78 -56.56 -31.39
N ASP A 640 -4.69 -57.51 -31.54
CA ASP A 640 -5.94 -57.61 -30.76
C ASP A 640 -5.72 -58.32 -29.41
N THR A 641 -4.50 -58.78 -29.13
CA THR A 641 -4.10 -59.40 -27.87
C THR A 641 -2.71 -58.96 -27.43
N CYS A 642 -2.49 -58.95 -26.12
CA CYS A 642 -1.18 -58.84 -25.49
C CYS A 642 -0.99 -60.06 -24.57
N GLY A 643 -0.20 -61.03 -25.02
CA GLY A 643 -0.10 -62.33 -24.34
C GLY A 643 -1.43 -63.08 -24.41
N THR A 644 -2.06 -63.33 -23.26
CA THR A 644 -3.38 -63.97 -23.15
C THR A 644 -4.54 -62.96 -23.00
N ILE A 645 -4.24 -61.67 -22.84
CA ILE A 645 -5.25 -60.63 -22.56
C ILE A 645 -5.72 -60.01 -23.88
N PRO A 646 -7.04 -60.03 -24.18
CA PRO A 646 -7.59 -59.34 -25.35
C PRO A 646 -7.57 -57.82 -25.16
N ILE A 647 -7.07 -57.10 -26.16
CA ILE A 647 -6.93 -55.64 -26.18
C ILE A 647 -7.95 -55.05 -27.16
N LYS A 648 -8.86 -54.24 -26.64
CA LYS A 648 -9.86 -53.50 -27.41
C LYS A 648 -9.69 -52.01 -27.20
N PHE A 649 -10.26 -51.22 -28.10
CA PHE A 649 -10.37 -49.79 -27.94
C PHE A 649 -11.05 -49.45 -26.59
N PRO A 650 -10.57 -48.47 -25.80
CA PRO A 650 -9.60 -47.42 -26.14
C PRO A 650 -8.11 -47.80 -25.99
N PHE A 651 -7.79 -49.04 -25.63
CA PHE A 651 -6.41 -49.49 -25.43
C PHE A 651 -5.75 -49.96 -26.73
N GLY A 652 -4.41 -49.94 -26.75
CA GLY A 652 -3.63 -50.35 -27.90
C GLY A 652 -2.35 -51.06 -27.51
N THR A 653 -1.84 -51.91 -28.41
CA THR A 653 -0.64 -52.72 -28.17
C THR A 653 0.66 -52.03 -28.53
N GLY A 654 0.62 -50.78 -29.01
CA GLY A 654 1.82 -50.09 -29.49
C GLY A 654 1.54 -48.70 -30.08
N PHE A 655 2.59 -48.09 -30.63
CA PHE A 655 2.55 -46.75 -31.20
C PHE A 655 1.52 -46.65 -32.33
N GLY A 656 0.59 -45.70 -32.19
CA GLY A 656 -0.51 -45.50 -33.15
C GLY A 656 -1.72 -46.41 -32.95
N CYS A 657 -1.72 -47.35 -32.00
CA CYS A 657 -2.86 -48.23 -31.70
C CYS A 657 -3.63 -47.73 -30.49
N GLY A 658 -4.97 -47.87 -30.48
CA GLY A 658 -5.81 -47.38 -29.37
C GLY A 658 -5.94 -45.86 -29.38
N HIS A 659 -6.40 -45.26 -28.28
CA HIS A 659 -6.58 -43.82 -28.17
C HIS A 659 -5.32 -43.14 -27.57
N PRO A 660 -4.89 -41.97 -28.08
CA PRO A 660 -3.66 -41.29 -27.65
C PRO A 660 -3.56 -41.07 -26.13
N ASP A 661 -4.67 -40.70 -25.49
CA ASP A 661 -4.70 -40.43 -24.04
C ASP A 661 -4.30 -41.63 -23.19
N PHE A 662 -4.52 -42.85 -23.71
CA PHE A 662 -4.22 -44.12 -23.04
C PHE A 662 -2.85 -44.70 -23.43
N ALA A 663 -2.33 -44.34 -24.60
CA ALA A 663 -1.08 -44.88 -25.16
C ALA A 663 0.17 -44.55 -24.31
N ARG A 664 0.12 -43.48 -23.50
CA ARG A 664 1.19 -43.14 -22.55
C ARG A 664 1.17 -44.01 -21.29
N TYR A 665 0.00 -44.52 -20.92
CA TYR A 665 -0.21 -45.28 -19.69
C TYR A 665 -0.14 -46.78 -19.92
N ILE A 666 -0.72 -47.29 -21.01
CA ILE A 666 -0.77 -48.73 -21.26
C ILE A 666 0.11 -49.11 -22.44
N LYS A 667 1.01 -50.07 -22.23
CA LYS A 667 1.89 -50.62 -23.27
C LYS A 667 1.97 -52.13 -23.17
N CYS A 668 2.01 -52.81 -24.31
CA CYS A 668 2.31 -54.24 -24.35
C CYS A 668 3.83 -54.42 -24.55
N SER A 669 4.50 -55.08 -23.60
CA SER A 669 5.95 -55.35 -23.69
C SER A 669 6.20 -56.85 -23.52
N SER A 670 6.74 -57.49 -24.56
CA SER A 670 7.08 -58.93 -24.56
C SER A 670 5.93 -59.86 -24.12
N GLY A 671 4.69 -59.53 -24.49
CA GLY A 671 3.50 -60.33 -24.14
C GLY A 671 2.89 -60.04 -22.76
N THR A 672 3.44 -59.08 -22.01
CA THR A 672 2.89 -58.61 -20.73
C THR A 672 2.34 -57.20 -20.89
N LEU A 673 1.10 -56.98 -20.45
CA LEU A 673 0.47 -55.67 -20.48
C LEU A 673 0.91 -54.85 -19.25
N GLN A 674 1.46 -53.67 -19.50
CA GLN A 674 2.07 -52.81 -18.50
C GLN A 674 1.29 -51.50 -18.37
N PHE A 675 1.12 -51.04 -17.13
CA PHE A 675 0.56 -49.75 -16.77
C PHE A 675 1.64 -48.85 -16.16
N SER A 676 1.94 -47.73 -16.82
CA SER A 676 3.02 -46.81 -16.44
C SER A 676 2.47 -45.52 -15.86
N THR A 677 3.02 -45.08 -14.73
CA THR A 677 2.72 -43.82 -14.07
C THR A 677 4.01 -43.04 -13.80
N GLY A 678 3.91 -41.82 -13.26
CA GLY A 678 5.08 -41.07 -12.78
C GLY A 678 5.88 -41.78 -11.68
N THR A 679 5.28 -42.73 -10.96
CA THR A 679 5.91 -43.45 -9.83
C THR A 679 6.46 -44.82 -10.18
N GLY A 680 6.07 -45.42 -11.32
CA GLY A 680 6.55 -46.74 -11.69
C GLY A 680 5.78 -47.41 -12.82
N ILE A 681 6.20 -48.62 -13.17
CA ILE A 681 5.56 -49.49 -14.17
C ILE A 681 4.99 -50.71 -13.44
N TYR A 682 3.69 -50.92 -13.63
CA TYR A 682 2.90 -51.95 -12.99
C TYR A 682 2.38 -52.95 -14.02
N THR A 683 1.98 -54.12 -13.56
CA THR A 683 1.46 -55.17 -14.45
C THR A 683 -0.05 -55.17 -14.46
N ILE A 684 -0.69 -55.26 -15.64
CA ILE A 684 -2.14 -55.39 -15.74
C ILE A 684 -2.47 -56.88 -15.76
N SER A 685 -3.24 -57.31 -14.76
CA SER A 685 -3.65 -58.70 -14.56
C SER A 685 -4.86 -59.08 -15.41
N SER A 686 -5.83 -58.17 -15.54
CA SER A 686 -7.04 -58.35 -16.35
C SER A 686 -7.71 -57.02 -16.68
N ILE A 687 -8.57 -57.02 -17.70
CA ILE A 687 -9.38 -55.88 -18.13
C ILE A 687 -10.84 -56.34 -18.19
N ASP A 688 -11.72 -55.64 -17.49
CA ASP A 688 -13.17 -55.80 -17.56
C ASP A 688 -13.76 -54.64 -18.38
N TYR A 689 -14.14 -54.92 -19.62
CA TYR A 689 -14.69 -53.91 -20.53
C TYR A 689 -16.12 -53.48 -20.16
N PRO A 690 -17.06 -54.40 -19.82
CA PRO A 690 -18.39 -54.02 -19.34
C PRO A 690 -18.44 -53.04 -18.17
N SER A 691 -17.52 -53.15 -17.21
CA SER A 691 -17.43 -52.23 -16.06
C SER A 691 -16.49 -51.05 -16.28
N SER A 692 -15.80 -51.02 -17.42
CA SER A 692 -14.70 -50.10 -17.73
C SER A 692 -13.61 -50.08 -16.66
N THR A 693 -13.19 -51.25 -16.16
CA THR A 693 -12.20 -51.39 -15.08
C THR A 693 -10.97 -52.17 -15.53
N ILE A 694 -9.77 -51.73 -15.15
CA ILE A 694 -8.53 -52.49 -15.29
C ILE A 694 -7.99 -52.88 -13.91
N PHE A 695 -7.45 -54.09 -13.78
CA PHE A 695 -6.87 -54.59 -12.54
C PHE A 695 -5.35 -54.59 -12.62
N VAL A 696 -4.73 -53.70 -11.85
CA VAL A 696 -3.28 -53.46 -11.82
C VAL A 696 -2.66 -54.10 -10.58
N THR A 697 -1.53 -54.78 -10.78
CA THR A 697 -0.74 -55.39 -9.71
C THR A 697 0.66 -54.78 -9.68
N ASP A 698 1.01 -54.21 -8.53
CA ASP A 698 2.35 -53.71 -8.23
C ASP A 698 3.21 -54.85 -7.67
N PRO A 699 4.32 -55.23 -8.35
CA PRO A 699 5.23 -56.28 -7.86
C PRO A 699 5.89 -55.97 -6.52
N LEU A 700 5.97 -54.68 -6.14
CA LEU A 700 6.59 -54.22 -4.90
C LEU A 700 5.58 -54.00 -3.77
N MET A 701 4.28 -54.18 -4.03
CA MET A 701 3.24 -54.07 -3.03
C MET A 701 3.26 -55.26 -2.07
N SER A 702 3.08 -54.99 -0.78
CA SER A 702 3.06 -56.05 0.22
C SER A 702 1.78 -56.88 0.12
N THR A 703 1.92 -58.20 0.23
CA THR A 703 0.81 -59.16 0.31
C THR A 703 0.99 -60.05 1.54
N CYS A 704 -0.02 -60.83 1.93
CA CYS A 704 0.11 -61.72 3.09
C CYS A 704 1.24 -62.77 2.93
N SER A 705 1.52 -63.22 1.70
CA SER A 705 2.57 -64.20 1.43
C SER A 705 3.98 -63.58 1.34
N SER A 706 4.09 -62.31 0.94
CA SER A 706 5.35 -61.60 0.78
C SER A 706 5.16 -60.10 1.07
N MET A 707 5.65 -59.64 2.23
CA MET A 707 5.69 -58.21 2.56
C MET A 707 7.11 -57.68 2.41
N GLN A 708 7.25 -56.55 1.74
CA GLN A 708 8.53 -55.91 1.46
C GLN A 708 8.34 -54.39 1.35
N ASN A 709 9.43 -53.64 1.46
CA ASN A 709 9.35 -52.18 1.30
C ASN A 709 8.87 -51.82 -0.10
N SER A 710 7.84 -50.99 -0.16
CA SER A 710 7.17 -50.61 -1.42
C SER A 710 7.59 -49.21 -1.86
N GLY A 711 7.48 -48.93 -3.15
CA GLY A 711 7.57 -47.57 -3.69
C GLY A 711 6.25 -46.80 -3.51
N SER A 712 6.31 -45.49 -3.70
CA SER A 712 5.10 -44.63 -3.79
C SER A 712 4.24 -45.02 -4.99
N PHE A 713 2.93 -44.77 -4.91
CA PHE A 713 1.99 -44.97 -6.02
C PHE A 713 1.24 -43.68 -6.30
N SER A 714 1.19 -43.23 -7.55
CA SER A 714 0.42 -42.04 -7.91
C SER A 714 -0.21 -42.12 -9.30
N LEU A 715 -1.34 -41.43 -9.44
CA LEU A 715 -2.02 -41.19 -10.71
C LEU A 715 -2.00 -39.69 -10.98
N ASP A 716 -1.47 -39.32 -12.15
CA ASP A 716 -1.41 -37.93 -12.58
C ASP A 716 -2.83 -37.31 -12.65
N ARG A 717 -2.96 -36.02 -12.35
CA ARG A 717 -4.24 -35.28 -12.46
C ARG A 717 -4.88 -35.35 -13.86
N ALA A 718 -4.05 -35.53 -14.88
CA ALA A 718 -4.47 -35.64 -16.28
C ALA A 718 -4.66 -37.10 -16.74
N SER A 719 -4.61 -38.07 -15.83
CA SER A 719 -4.83 -39.49 -16.12
C SER A 719 -6.29 -39.75 -16.48
N PRO A 720 -6.59 -40.56 -17.53
CA PRO A 720 -7.95 -40.99 -17.85
C PRO A 720 -8.44 -42.12 -16.93
N PHE A 721 -7.69 -42.46 -15.89
CA PHE A 721 -7.99 -43.50 -14.91
C PHE A 721 -8.29 -42.91 -13.53
N THR A 722 -9.29 -43.47 -12.87
CA THR A 722 -9.71 -43.17 -11.51
C THR A 722 -9.73 -44.44 -10.68
N ILE A 723 -9.36 -44.37 -9.41
CA ILE A 723 -9.42 -45.52 -8.50
C ILE A 723 -10.87 -45.78 -8.12
N THR A 724 -11.28 -47.04 -8.13
CA THR A 724 -12.63 -47.43 -7.74
C THR A 724 -12.83 -47.28 -6.24
N GLU A 725 -14.04 -46.90 -5.82
CA GLU A 725 -14.38 -46.75 -4.39
C GLU A 725 -14.34 -48.08 -3.61
N ASP A 726 -14.29 -49.22 -4.29
CA ASP A 726 -14.22 -50.57 -3.70
C ASP A 726 -12.80 -51.00 -3.27
N ASP A 727 -11.76 -50.26 -3.70
CA ASP A 727 -10.39 -50.58 -3.32
C ASP A 727 -10.06 -50.04 -1.93
N ILE A 728 -9.51 -50.90 -1.06
CA ILE A 728 -9.05 -50.50 0.27
C ILE A 728 -7.54 -50.44 0.28
N PHE A 729 -7.00 -49.25 0.56
CA PHE A 729 -5.56 -49.02 0.70
C PHE A 729 -5.15 -49.11 2.17
N VAL A 730 -4.08 -49.87 2.43
CA VAL A 730 -3.53 -50.04 3.77
C VAL A 730 -2.05 -49.68 3.77
N LEU A 731 -1.68 -48.73 4.63
CA LEU A 731 -0.30 -48.34 4.86
C LEU A 731 0.28 -49.18 6.01
N LEU A 732 1.48 -49.72 5.81
CA LEU A 732 2.13 -50.67 6.71
C LEU A 732 3.47 -50.14 7.22
N GLY A 733 3.75 -50.36 8.50
CA GLY A 733 5.00 -49.94 9.13
C GLY A 733 5.22 -48.43 9.12
N CYS A 734 4.17 -47.68 9.43
CA CYS A 734 4.22 -46.23 9.60
C CYS A 734 4.81 -45.83 10.94
N SER A 735 5.58 -44.74 10.96
CA SER A 735 6.03 -44.10 12.19
C SER A 735 4.83 -43.63 13.02
N THR A 736 4.91 -43.72 14.35
CA THR A 736 3.87 -43.17 15.25
C THR A 736 3.79 -41.64 15.21
N THR A 737 4.77 -40.98 14.59
CA THR A 737 4.79 -39.53 14.33
C THR A 737 4.35 -39.19 12.91
N SER A 738 3.85 -40.17 12.16
CA SER A 738 3.42 -39.96 10.79
C SER A 738 2.26 -38.96 10.73
N PRO A 739 2.22 -38.06 9.72
CA PRO A 739 1.07 -37.19 9.46
C PRO A 739 -0.25 -37.95 9.30
N VAL A 740 -0.20 -39.25 8.96
CA VAL A 740 -1.38 -40.11 8.80
C VAL A 740 -2.14 -40.29 10.12
N PHE A 741 -1.48 -40.08 11.27
CA PHE A 741 -2.09 -40.20 12.60
C PHE A 741 -2.38 -38.84 13.24
N ASP A 742 -2.34 -37.74 12.48
CA ASP A 742 -2.72 -36.42 12.97
C ASP A 742 -4.23 -36.38 13.30
N LEU A 743 -4.56 -35.78 14.45
CA LEU A 743 -5.91 -35.77 15.02
C LEU A 743 -6.84 -34.78 14.30
N ASP A 744 -6.28 -33.81 13.58
CA ASP A 744 -7.04 -32.70 12.99
C ASP A 744 -7.55 -33.00 11.56
N GLU A 745 -7.09 -34.07 10.89
CA GLU A 745 -7.43 -34.35 9.48
C GLU A 745 -8.26 -35.66 9.23
N GLU A 746 -8.63 -36.44 10.25
CA GLU A 746 -9.42 -37.71 10.14
C GLU A 746 -9.05 -38.60 8.92
N LEU A 747 -7.75 -38.74 8.62
CA LEU A 747 -7.27 -39.43 7.41
C LEU A 747 -7.20 -40.96 7.55
N CYS A 748 -7.26 -41.50 8.76
CA CYS A 748 -7.00 -42.91 9.03
C CYS A 748 -8.16 -43.57 9.78
N ASP A 749 -8.77 -44.61 9.19
CA ASP A 749 -9.81 -45.37 9.90
C ASP A 749 -9.16 -46.31 10.93
N THR A 750 -9.28 -45.93 12.19
CA THR A 750 -8.82 -46.73 13.34
C THR A 750 -9.89 -47.72 13.85
N GLY A 751 -11.11 -47.68 13.30
CA GLY A 751 -12.26 -48.52 13.64
C GLY A 751 -12.25 -49.86 12.90
N SER A 752 -12.96 -49.94 11.77
CA SER A 752 -13.07 -51.14 10.90
C SER A 752 -11.70 -51.62 10.42
N GLY A 753 -10.82 -50.68 10.13
CA GLY A 753 -9.42 -50.92 9.71
C GLY A 753 -8.58 -51.74 10.70
N SER A 754 -8.97 -51.79 11.98
CA SER A 754 -8.28 -52.61 12.99
C SER A 754 -8.28 -54.11 12.68
N ARG A 755 -9.33 -54.62 12.01
CA ARG A 755 -9.42 -56.03 11.60
C ARG A 755 -8.50 -56.35 10.42
N ILE A 756 -8.42 -55.43 9.46
CA ILE A 756 -7.59 -55.56 8.27
C ILE A 756 -6.12 -55.51 8.64
N CYS A 757 -5.71 -54.52 9.46
CA CYS A 757 -4.36 -54.41 10.00
C CYS A 757 -3.96 -55.63 10.83
N ARG A 758 -4.86 -56.13 11.69
CA ARG A 758 -4.62 -57.33 12.49
C ARG A 758 -4.47 -58.58 11.63
N GLY A 759 -5.26 -58.70 10.57
CA GLY A 759 -5.14 -59.75 9.58
C GLY A 759 -3.77 -59.72 8.90
N LEU A 760 -3.39 -58.59 8.31
CA LEU A 760 -2.10 -58.43 7.62
C LEU A 760 -0.91 -58.68 8.56
N TYR A 761 -0.94 -58.16 9.79
CA TYR A 761 0.14 -58.39 10.76
C TYR A 761 0.18 -59.81 11.35
N SER A 762 -0.86 -60.62 11.15
CA SER A 762 -0.83 -62.06 11.49
C SER A 762 -0.07 -62.91 10.46
N CYS A 763 0.13 -62.39 9.25
CA CYS A 763 0.82 -63.07 8.16
C CYS A 763 2.31 -63.28 8.49
N LYS A 764 2.89 -64.41 8.03
CA LYS A 764 4.33 -64.68 8.23
C LYS A 764 5.23 -63.70 7.46
N GLY A 765 4.71 -63.06 6.41
CA GLY A 765 5.46 -62.14 5.56
C GLY A 765 5.89 -60.83 6.23
N VAL A 766 5.28 -60.46 7.37
CA VAL A 766 5.45 -59.17 8.07
C VAL A 766 6.90 -58.88 8.48
N SER A 767 7.71 -59.93 8.69
CA SER A 767 9.14 -59.80 8.95
C SER A 767 9.92 -59.13 7.81
N GLY A 768 9.42 -59.22 6.58
CA GLY A 768 10.06 -58.61 5.40
C GLY A 768 9.99 -57.08 5.35
N ILE A 769 9.12 -56.45 6.14
CA ILE A 769 9.09 -54.99 6.38
C ILE A 769 9.70 -54.60 7.74
N GLY A 770 10.41 -55.53 8.40
CA GLY A 770 11.12 -55.27 9.65
C GLY A 770 10.24 -55.27 10.91
N LEU A 771 8.99 -55.76 10.83
CA LEU A 771 8.07 -55.83 11.96
C LEU A 771 7.93 -57.27 12.50
N PRO A 772 7.75 -57.46 13.82
CA PRO A 772 7.47 -58.78 14.39
C PRO A 772 6.05 -59.25 14.00
N GLN A 773 5.82 -60.57 13.97
CA GLN A 773 4.49 -61.12 13.75
C GLN A 773 3.54 -60.66 14.86
N ASN A 774 2.33 -60.21 14.48
CA ASN A 774 1.38 -59.51 15.36
C ASN A 774 1.91 -58.17 15.92
N ALA A 775 2.60 -57.38 15.10
CA ALA A 775 3.03 -56.02 15.43
C ALA A 775 1.86 -55.13 15.88
N PRO A 776 2.13 -54.03 16.63
CA PRO A 776 1.09 -53.11 17.07
C PRO A 776 0.32 -52.51 15.89
N ILE A 777 -1.01 -52.59 15.89
CA ILE A 777 -1.85 -52.00 14.84
C ILE A 777 -1.72 -50.48 14.75
N SER A 778 -1.13 -49.82 15.74
CA SER A 778 -0.84 -48.37 15.75
C SER A 778 0.20 -47.92 14.72
N THR A 779 0.86 -48.85 14.03
CA THR A 779 1.77 -48.56 12.91
C THR A 779 1.16 -48.92 11.55
N CYS A 780 -0.13 -49.24 11.53
CA CYS A 780 -0.90 -49.60 10.35
C CYS A 780 -2.08 -48.65 10.21
N CYS A 781 -2.35 -48.21 8.99
CA CYS A 781 -3.46 -47.32 8.69
C CYS A 781 -4.28 -47.85 7.52
N VAL A 782 -5.61 -47.85 7.67
CA VAL A 782 -6.55 -48.20 6.60
C VAL A 782 -7.21 -46.92 6.07
N TYR A 783 -7.20 -46.78 4.76
CA TYR A 783 -7.73 -45.63 4.04
C TYR A 783 -8.99 -46.07 3.28
N GLU A 784 -10.17 -45.69 3.78
CA GLU A 784 -11.47 -45.99 3.14
C GLU A 784 -11.95 -44.76 2.33
N SER A 785 -11.76 -44.82 1.01
CA SER A 785 -12.33 -43.95 -0.04
C SER A 785 -11.83 -42.48 -0.16
N PRO A 786 -11.68 -41.93 -1.39
CA PRO A 786 -10.79 -40.81 -1.70
C PRO A 786 -11.53 -39.46 -1.79
N ARG A 787 -12.23 -39.02 -0.72
CA ARG A 787 -12.82 -37.66 -0.69
C ARG A 787 -11.90 -36.59 -0.07
N GLY A 788 -10.76 -36.98 0.49
CA GLY A 788 -9.92 -36.09 1.31
C GLY A 788 -8.67 -35.50 0.65
N LEU A 789 -8.13 -36.06 -0.45
CA LEU A 789 -6.92 -35.52 -1.09
C LEU A 789 -7.25 -34.76 -2.37
N GLY A 790 -7.06 -33.43 -2.33
CA GLY A 790 -7.25 -32.56 -3.49
C GLY A 790 -6.43 -33.00 -4.71
N SER A 791 -7.07 -32.94 -5.89
CA SER A 791 -6.57 -33.20 -7.25
C SER A 791 -5.29 -34.07 -7.40
N GLY A 792 -5.47 -35.28 -7.93
CA GLY A 792 -4.40 -36.24 -8.25
C GLY A 792 -4.16 -37.22 -7.08
N TYR A 793 -4.44 -38.50 -7.29
CA TYR A 793 -4.25 -39.51 -6.26
C TYR A 793 -2.76 -39.83 -6.10
N ALA A 794 -2.15 -39.60 -4.93
CA ALA A 794 -0.75 -39.90 -4.70
C ALA A 794 -0.50 -40.43 -3.28
N LEU A 795 -0.13 -41.70 -3.16
CA LEU A 795 0.47 -42.30 -1.97
C LEU A 795 1.98 -42.05 -1.99
N ASP A 796 2.43 -41.02 -1.29
CA ASP A 796 3.85 -40.68 -1.14
C ASP A 796 4.40 -41.26 0.18
N LEU A 797 4.84 -42.53 0.15
CA LEU A 797 5.25 -43.26 1.35
C LEU A 797 6.38 -42.59 2.16
N PRO A 798 7.43 -42.01 1.53
CA PRO A 798 8.42 -41.22 2.25
C PRO A 798 7.84 -40.03 3.01
N LYS A 799 6.90 -39.28 2.41
CA LYS A 799 6.23 -38.15 3.11
C LYS A 799 5.34 -38.64 4.23
N LEU A 800 4.65 -39.76 4.01
CA LEU A 800 3.78 -40.39 5.00
C LEU A 800 4.55 -41.22 6.04
N GLN A 801 5.89 -41.29 5.96
CA GLN A 801 6.75 -42.02 6.90
C GLN A 801 6.33 -43.50 7.08
N CYS A 802 5.92 -44.15 6.00
CA CYS A 802 5.49 -45.56 5.99
C CYS A 802 6.46 -46.43 5.20
N SER A 803 6.61 -47.69 5.61
CA SER A 803 7.60 -48.61 5.03
C SER A 803 7.07 -49.31 3.76
N SER A 804 5.77 -49.55 3.70
CA SER A 804 5.11 -50.25 2.60
C SER A 804 3.61 -49.91 2.53
N TYR A 805 2.95 -50.29 1.43
CA TYR A 805 1.49 -50.27 1.31
C TYR A 805 0.98 -51.58 0.72
N THR A 806 -0.32 -51.80 0.88
CA THR A 806 -1.08 -52.83 0.18
C THR A 806 -2.43 -52.29 -0.27
N SER A 807 -3.01 -52.89 -1.31
CA SER A 807 -4.32 -52.57 -1.85
C SER A 807 -5.12 -53.86 -1.99
N ILE A 808 -6.35 -53.84 -1.48
CA ILE A 808 -7.26 -54.97 -1.44
C ILE A 808 -8.49 -54.61 -2.29
N SER A 809 -8.71 -55.36 -3.37
CA SER A 809 -9.85 -55.16 -4.28
C SER A 809 -11.05 -56.05 -3.95
N GLY A 810 -10.92 -56.92 -2.93
CA GLY A 810 -12.03 -57.69 -2.40
C GLY A 810 -11.61 -58.74 -1.36
N PHE A 811 -12.43 -58.88 -0.32
CA PHE A 811 -12.38 -59.99 0.63
C PHE A 811 -13.28 -61.10 0.06
N GLY A 812 -12.80 -62.33 -0.12
CA GLY A 812 -13.65 -63.45 -0.52
C GLY A 812 -14.81 -63.70 0.46
N ASP A 813 -15.61 -64.76 0.23
CA ASP A 813 -16.84 -65.07 1.00
C ASP A 813 -16.64 -65.15 2.54
N ASP A 814 -15.40 -65.29 3.04
CA ASP A 814 -15.03 -65.15 4.45
C ASP A 814 -13.98 -64.03 4.65
N ALA A 815 -14.38 -62.90 5.23
CA ALA A 815 -13.53 -61.73 5.51
C ALA A 815 -12.43 -61.95 6.58
N GLY A 816 -12.24 -63.18 7.07
CA GLY A 816 -11.40 -63.50 8.23
C GLY A 816 -9.99 -64.02 7.92
N ASP A 817 -9.74 -64.63 6.74
CA ASP A 817 -8.43 -65.18 6.36
C ASP A 817 -7.71 -64.29 5.33
N PRO A 818 -6.63 -63.58 5.70
CA PRO A 818 -5.85 -62.72 4.81
C PRO A 818 -5.20 -63.43 3.62
N MET A 819 -5.09 -64.76 3.64
CA MET A 819 -4.57 -65.54 2.51
C MET A 819 -5.61 -65.72 1.39
N GLN A 820 -6.89 -65.44 1.65
CA GLN A 820 -7.98 -65.51 0.66
C GLN A 820 -8.33 -64.15 0.05
N TRP A 821 -7.63 -63.08 0.45
CA TRP A 821 -7.90 -61.73 -0.05
C TRP A 821 -7.34 -61.53 -1.45
N LYS A 822 -8.06 -60.76 -2.26
CA LYS A 822 -7.59 -60.35 -3.59
C LYS A 822 -6.81 -59.06 -3.48
N PHE A 823 -5.51 -59.15 -3.75
CA PHE A 823 -4.61 -58.00 -3.75
C PHE A 823 -4.50 -57.42 -5.15
N GLY A 824 -4.67 -56.10 -5.27
CA GLY A 824 -4.62 -55.39 -6.54
C GLY A 824 -5.23 -54.00 -6.43
N ILE A 825 -5.01 -53.20 -7.47
CA ILE A 825 -5.57 -51.86 -7.63
C ILE A 825 -6.51 -51.90 -8.83
N SER A 826 -7.77 -51.59 -8.61
CA SER A 826 -8.83 -51.53 -9.60
C SER A 826 -8.99 -50.09 -10.07
N LEU A 827 -8.69 -49.85 -11.36
CA LEU A 827 -8.76 -48.53 -11.96
C LEU A 827 -9.90 -48.49 -12.97
N GLN A 828 -10.89 -47.63 -12.72
CA GLN A 828 -11.92 -47.32 -13.70
C GLN A 828 -11.38 -46.35 -14.74
N TYR A 829 -11.65 -46.61 -16.02
CA TYR A 829 -11.28 -45.71 -17.11
C TYR A 829 -12.52 -45.10 -17.76
N ASN A 830 -12.36 -43.89 -18.26
CA ASN A 830 -13.42 -43.21 -19.00
C ASN A 830 -13.59 -43.84 -20.39
N ASP A 831 -14.75 -44.46 -20.66
CA ASP A 831 -15.06 -45.15 -21.92
C ASP A 831 -15.81 -44.24 -22.95
N SER A 832 -15.93 -42.94 -22.67
CA SER A 832 -16.64 -41.99 -23.56
C SER A 832 -15.93 -41.71 -24.90
N TYR A 833 -14.75 -42.29 -25.13
CA TYR A 833 -13.93 -42.06 -26.33
C TYR A 833 -14.34 -42.92 -27.54
N SER A 834 -15.33 -43.79 -27.40
CA SER A 834 -15.84 -44.61 -28.51
C SER A 834 -16.56 -43.73 -29.55
N SER A 835 -15.93 -43.55 -30.71
CA SER A 835 -16.49 -42.77 -31.83
C SER A 835 -17.12 -43.67 -32.89
N ASP A 836 -18.11 -43.15 -33.64
CA ASP A 836 -18.74 -43.90 -34.72
C ASP A 836 -17.75 -44.28 -35.84
N LYS A 837 -16.69 -43.47 -36.03
CA LYS A 837 -15.57 -43.80 -36.93
C LYS A 837 -14.81 -45.05 -36.50
N CYS A 838 -14.66 -45.26 -35.19
CA CYS A 838 -14.02 -46.47 -34.68
C CYS A 838 -14.91 -47.70 -34.90
N LYS A 839 -16.22 -47.57 -34.68
CA LYS A 839 -17.18 -48.64 -34.97
C LYS A 839 -17.17 -49.04 -36.45
N ASP A 840 -17.13 -48.07 -37.37
CA ASP A 840 -17.04 -48.32 -38.81
C ASP A 840 -15.71 -48.99 -39.20
N CYS A 841 -14.61 -48.60 -38.55
CA CYS A 841 -13.30 -49.22 -38.73
C CYS A 841 -13.30 -50.68 -38.29
N GLU A 842 -13.76 -50.97 -37.08
CA GLU A 842 -13.87 -52.33 -36.51
C GLU A 842 -14.81 -53.21 -37.34
N ALA A 843 -15.95 -52.66 -37.78
CA ALA A 843 -16.88 -53.34 -38.68
C ALA A 843 -16.25 -53.70 -40.04
N SER A 844 -15.27 -52.92 -40.51
CA SER A 844 -14.49 -53.20 -41.72
C SER A 844 -13.29 -54.14 -41.49
N GLY A 845 -13.12 -54.67 -40.28
CA GLY A 845 -12.02 -55.58 -39.90
C GLY A 845 -10.68 -54.87 -39.60
N GLY A 846 -10.71 -53.55 -39.44
CA GLY A 846 -9.58 -52.73 -39.01
C GLY A 846 -9.50 -52.57 -37.49
N LEU A 847 -8.37 -52.07 -37.00
CA LEU A 847 -8.16 -51.71 -35.59
C LEU A 847 -8.13 -50.20 -35.45
N CYS A 848 -8.82 -49.67 -34.45
CA CYS A 848 -8.83 -48.23 -34.18
C CYS A 848 -7.49 -47.76 -33.64
N GLY A 849 -6.99 -46.67 -34.22
CA GLY A 849 -5.71 -46.09 -33.86
C GLY A 849 -5.63 -44.61 -34.21
N PHE A 850 -4.42 -44.08 -34.19
CA PHE A 850 -4.12 -42.71 -34.52
C PHE A 850 -2.81 -42.59 -35.29
N ALA A 851 -2.70 -41.53 -36.10
CA ALA A 851 -1.46 -41.18 -36.77
C ALA A 851 -0.50 -40.48 -35.78
N GLY A 852 0.75 -40.95 -35.74
CA GLY A 852 1.72 -40.55 -34.70
C GLY A 852 2.22 -39.10 -34.74
N LEU A 853 1.91 -38.32 -35.78
CA LEU A 853 2.38 -36.94 -35.95
C LEU A 853 1.34 -35.88 -35.56
N ASP A 854 0.05 -36.15 -35.78
CA ASP A 854 -1.06 -35.21 -35.57
C ASP A 854 -2.15 -35.77 -34.63
N GLN A 855 -1.97 -36.99 -34.11
CA GLN A 855 -2.92 -37.72 -33.26
C GLN A 855 -4.32 -37.85 -33.88
N SER A 856 -4.43 -37.72 -35.21
CA SER A 856 -5.71 -37.87 -35.91
C SER A 856 -6.14 -39.33 -35.94
N PHE A 857 -7.44 -39.58 -35.84
CA PHE A 857 -8.00 -40.93 -35.92
C PHE A 857 -7.59 -41.61 -37.23
N ALA A 858 -7.03 -42.81 -37.11
CA ALA A 858 -6.63 -43.65 -38.23
C ALA A 858 -7.17 -45.07 -38.04
N CYS A 859 -7.89 -45.57 -39.03
CA CYS A 859 -8.28 -46.97 -39.13
C CYS A 859 -7.10 -47.79 -39.63
N ILE A 860 -6.55 -48.66 -38.78
CA ILE A 860 -5.37 -49.47 -39.07
C ILE A 860 -5.80 -50.79 -39.66
N CYS A 861 -5.58 -50.93 -40.96
CA CYS A 861 -6.07 -52.05 -41.73
C CYS A 861 -5.04 -53.17 -41.80
N ARG A 862 -5.50 -54.42 -41.71
CA ARG A 862 -4.64 -55.62 -41.77
C ARG A 862 -3.87 -55.77 -43.09
N ASN A 863 -4.27 -55.04 -44.13
CA ASN A 863 -3.57 -54.96 -45.43
C ASN A 863 -2.39 -53.96 -45.44
N GLY A 864 -2.09 -53.31 -44.30
CA GLY A 864 -0.94 -52.41 -44.13
C GLY A 864 -1.17 -50.96 -44.56
N VAL A 865 -2.40 -50.58 -44.92
CA VAL A 865 -2.74 -49.21 -45.35
C VAL A 865 -3.69 -48.58 -44.36
N ASN A 866 -3.23 -47.55 -43.63
CA ASN A 866 -4.07 -46.80 -42.70
C ASN A 866 -5.05 -45.90 -43.48
N SER A 867 -6.30 -45.79 -43.03
CA SER A 867 -7.33 -44.93 -43.62
C SER A 867 -7.96 -44.01 -42.58
N SER A 868 -8.73 -43.00 -43.00
CA SER A 868 -9.39 -42.06 -42.09
C SER A 868 -10.73 -42.54 -41.53
N ASN A 869 -11.36 -43.57 -42.11
CA ASN A 869 -12.71 -44.03 -41.71
C ASN A 869 -12.87 -45.57 -41.69
N ASN A 870 -12.47 -46.29 -42.76
CA ASN A 870 -12.62 -47.75 -42.87
C ASN A 870 -11.61 -48.39 -43.84
N CYS A 871 -11.49 -49.71 -43.82
CA CYS A 871 -10.48 -50.42 -44.62
C CYS A 871 -10.87 -50.68 -46.09
N LEU A 872 -11.90 -50.02 -46.62
CA LEU A 872 -12.50 -50.34 -47.91
C LEU A 872 -12.04 -49.44 -49.10
N GLY A 873 -11.15 -48.45 -48.91
CA GLY A 873 -10.84 -47.43 -49.94
C GLY A 873 -9.49 -47.55 -50.68
N ARG A 874 -9.52 -47.74 -52.02
CA ARG A 874 -8.38 -47.61 -52.95
C ARG A 874 -8.52 -46.39 -53.88
N GLY A 875 -7.41 -45.63 -54.00
CA GLY A 875 -6.86 -44.86 -55.13
C GLY A 875 -7.76 -44.21 -56.19
N PHE A 876 -7.84 -42.87 -56.20
CA PHE A 876 -8.25 -42.08 -57.38
C PHE A 876 -7.69 -40.64 -57.47
N TRP A 877 -6.73 -40.24 -56.62
CA TRP A 877 -6.30 -38.84 -56.55
C TRP A 877 -5.10 -38.44 -57.44
N PHE A 878 -4.26 -39.40 -57.85
CA PHE A 878 -3.01 -39.08 -58.56
C PHE A 878 -3.18 -38.74 -60.06
N LEU A 879 -4.32 -39.06 -60.67
CA LEU A 879 -4.54 -38.84 -62.11
C LEU A 879 -5.10 -37.45 -62.47
N TRP A 880 -5.69 -36.74 -61.50
CA TRP A 880 -6.29 -35.42 -61.76
C TRP A 880 -5.27 -34.27 -61.78
N MET A 881 -4.15 -34.43 -61.05
CA MET A 881 -3.10 -33.41 -60.97
C MET A 881 -2.19 -33.33 -62.20
N LEU A 882 -2.24 -34.33 -63.08
CA LEU A 882 -1.43 -34.41 -64.31
C LEU A 882 -2.12 -33.82 -65.55
N LEU A 883 -3.37 -33.37 -65.43
CA LEU A 883 -4.19 -32.86 -66.56
C LEU A 883 -4.39 -31.33 -66.53
N LEU A 884 -3.79 -30.61 -65.57
CA LEU A 884 -3.93 -29.17 -65.39
C LEU A 884 -2.59 -28.39 -65.35
N LEU A 885 -1.48 -29.06 -65.68
CA LEU A 885 -0.22 -28.47 -66.15
C LEU A 885 -0.19 -28.56 -67.68
#